data_AF-A0AA39I868-F1
#
_entry.id   AF-A0AA39I868-F1
#
_cell.length_a   1.000
_cell.length_b   1.000
_cell.length_c   1.000
_cell.angle_alpha   90.00
_cell.angle_beta   90.00
_cell.angle_gamma   90.00
#
_symmetry.space_group_name_H-M   'P 1'
#
loop_
_entity.id
_entity.type
_entity.pdbx_description
1 polymer ?
#
loop_
_entity_poly.entity_id
_entity_poly.type
_entity_poly.pdbx_seq_one_letter_code
_entity_poly.pdbx_strand_id
1 'polypeptide(L)'
;MLSRFVANAAVRRLGSRAFCSAGDDGPKKPKEPSAKDILGEKMLSAVDSVATTQNPQNPAGRKRMRDMLKAKLIEAEKQTFDEATASQTAEMLSQQSVVDLLKSVPVQSTPRVALPSRIRVGKKETIALRREIVYQAIQKGYKASEAQRIAEDAVARAEERMIKRAVETHEQLKEEDATKAAREEKIAKEEQEFYDAANNFFEKLMYDPEITDKPRTATRVEVKESAPNVFVDDVRALGIFPENGEGLKESRLAFWQKWDAEWVQIYNQSMGPNNGIEEQIEWTKKGKLWPYPINNEYMLGEEERIGFQDHIFLERFVAQSNLPKSGPIAHFMELVSVGLSKNPHMTAKKKLEHIRWFINYFNEQKAIVLAGGIGNRMREITDAIPKCLLPVAGVPVFWYPLNLLSRHRIIDVILVTSTKTVAEVKSLLHHDKLPKFANSLNIDIVGTDLDDTGHVLLSLKDKIKNDFIVISGDFVSDLSLQPLLNVYRASDAWFTCLLAENAVNGPTPGPKVKRSKYRDLVITTPTDTPFTHDSQLLHMIAEEEVDDAVAIPNELFEKFRNVSASGKYNDCHVYVFKHAVLKLIEEEDEEEMASIKNEIVPFLLSRQYYPMEEENIPKEPSWSIHARMLSSGNATVDKKYYIKCMAYMVTPENGTMVAHLNQLGSYLETNKAIIHSLETISPALSHGQKLDKVTESFVCQGTAIGADKVVLKKSMIGAKCTIGDGAKITGSLIMDNVTIGEGAQLTNCIVCHNVQIGTNALLNNCIVAKDQTIEDNAQHTHDLIKPEDEMQMD
;
A
#
# COMPACT_ATOMS: atom_id res chain seq x y z
N MET A 1 -32.76 9.73 23.13
CA MET A 1 -32.76 11.06 22.49
C MET A 1 -31.61 11.22 21.47
N LEU A 2 -31.18 10.14 20.80
CA LEU A 2 -30.12 10.14 19.77
C LEU A 2 -30.53 9.41 18.46
N SER A 3 -31.74 8.85 18.39
CA SER A 3 -32.30 8.19 17.20
C SER A 3 -33.06 9.12 16.26
N ARG A 4 -33.07 10.44 16.52
CA ARG A 4 -33.81 11.45 15.73
C ARG A 4 -32.95 12.34 14.83
N PHE A 5 -31.62 12.25 14.90
CA PHE A 5 -30.74 13.11 14.07
C PHE A 5 -30.22 12.44 12.80
N VAL A 6 -30.17 11.10 12.74
CA VAL A 6 -29.60 10.37 11.58
C VAL A 6 -30.59 10.24 10.40
N ALA A 7 -31.90 10.43 10.63
CA ALA A 7 -32.91 10.30 9.57
C ALA A 7 -33.01 11.52 8.63
N ASN A 8 -32.35 12.65 8.94
CA ASN A 8 -32.50 13.91 8.18
C ASN A 8 -31.45 14.13 7.07
N ALA A 9 -30.40 13.31 6.96
CA ALA A 9 -29.41 13.44 5.89
C ALA A 9 -29.72 12.59 4.64
N ALA A 10 -30.51 11.51 4.79
CA ALA A 10 -30.76 10.53 3.73
C ALA A 10 -31.94 10.85 2.78
N VAL A 11 -32.55 12.05 2.86
CA VAL A 11 -33.74 12.42 2.05
C VAL A 11 -33.43 13.44 0.94
N ARG A 12 -32.18 13.89 0.78
CA ARG A 12 -31.80 14.89 -0.25
C ARG A 12 -31.44 14.33 -1.64
N ARG A 13 -31.74 13.07 -1.95
CA ARG A 13 -31.60 12.50 -3.30
C ARG A 13 -32.85 11.73 -3.70
N LEU A 14 -33.91 12.42 -4.07
CA LEU A 14 -35.03 11.88 -4.86
C LEU A 14 -35.73 13.06 -5.54
N GLY A 15 -35.28 13.37 -6.75
CA GLY A 15 -35.78 14.50 -7.51
C GLY A 15 -35.27 14.53 -8.95
N SER A 16 -35.13 13.36 -9.58
CA SER A 16 -34.80 13.25 -11.01
C SER A 16 -35.39 11.97 -11.59
N ARG A 17 -36.71 11.82 -11.46
CA ARG A 17 -37.50 10.81 -12.20
C ARG A 17 -38.95 11.29 -12.31
N ALA A 18 -39.22 12.11 -13.30
CA ALA A 18 -40.53 12.23 -13.97
C ALA A 18 -40.50 13.43 -14.93
N PHE A 19 -40.02 13.25 -16.16
CA PHE A 19 -40.49 13.99 -17.34
C PHE A 19 -40.00 13.24 -18.59
N CYS A 20 -40.64 12.10 -18.87
CA CYS A 20 -40.66 11.46 -20.18
C CYS A 20 -42.05 10.87 -20.35
N SER A 21 -42.95 11.65 -20.93
CA SER A 21 -44.10 11.12 -21.65
C SER A 21 -44.36 12.06 -22.83
N ALA A 22 -44.07 11.55 -24.01
CA ALA A 22 -44.44 12.16 -25.28
C ALA A 22 -45.96 12.34 -25.37
N GLY A 23 -46.40 13.44 -25.95
CA GLY A 23 -47.80 13.74 -26.19
C GLY A 23 -47.95 15.13 -26.81
N ASP A 24 -48.24 15.11 -28.10
CA ASP A 24 -48.54 16.21 -29.01
C ASP A 24 -49.53 17.26 -28.44
N ASP A 25 -49.26 18.55 -28.65
CA ASP A 25 -50.22 19.69 -28.78
C ASP A 25 -49.58 21.06 -28.42
N GLY A 26 -49.93 22.09 -29.20
CA GLY A 26 -49.30 23.42 -29.30
C GLY A 26 -49.30 24.35 -28.06
N PRO A 27 -48.90 25.63 -28.22
CA PRO A 27 -48.34 26.44 -27.15
C PRO A 27 -49.42 26.93 -26.17
N LYS A 28 -49.26 26.58 -24.88
CA LYS A 28 -50.05 27.13 -23.76
C LYS A 28 -49.15 27.99 -22.85
N LYS A 29 -49.71 29.10 -22.35
CA LYS A 29 -49.07 30.06 -21.42
C LYS A 29 -48.37 29.35 -20.23
N PRO A 30 -47.27 29.89 -19.70
CA PRO A 30 -46.57 29.29 -18.56
C PRO A 30 -47.50 29.23 -17.34
N LYS A 31 -47.73 28.01 -16.82
CA LYS A 31 -48.49 27.79 -15.58
C LYS A 31 -47.62 28.20 -14.38
N GLU A 32 -48.21 28.92 -13.43
CA GLU A 32 -47.59 29.14 -12.12
C GLU A 32 -47.27 27.80 -11.44
N PRO A 33 -46.11 27.67 -10.76
CA PRO A 33 -45.69 26.43 -10.11
C PRO A 33 -46.70 26.01 -9.03
N SER A 34 -47.06 24.73 -8.99
CA SER A 34 -48.04 24.23 -8.03
C SER A 34 -47.43 24.18 -6.63
N ALA A 35 -48.26 24.28 -5.58
CA ALA A 35 -47.80 24.18 -4.18
C ALA A 35 -47.06 22.86 -3.88
N LYS A 36 -47.29 21.82 -4.69
CA LYS A 36 -46.62 20.52 -4.61
C LYS A 36 -45.17 20.58 -5.13
N ASP A 37 -44.92 21.44 -6.13
CA ASP A 37 -43.60 21.64 -6.73
C ASP A 37 -42.70 22.51 -5.85
N ILE A 38 -43.29 23.45 -5.10
CA ILE A 38 -42.58 24.36 -4.20
C ILE A 38 -42.22 23.66 -2.88
N LEU A 39 -43.21 23.11 -2.18
CA LEU A 39 -43.00 22.57 -0.82
C LEU A 39 -42.62 21.07 -0.79
N GLY A 40 -42.83 20.34 -1.89
CA GLY A 40 -42.62 18.88 -1.96
C GLY A 40 -43.69 18.04 -1.23
N GLU A 41 -43.79 16.75 -1.61
CA GLU A 41 -44.83 15.84 -1.09
C GLU A 41 -44.76 15.58 0.42
N LYS A 42 -43.54 15.49 0.97
CA LYS A 42 -43.35 15.19 2.39
C LYS A 42 -43.85 16.32 3.28
N MET A 43 -43.58 17.59 2.93
CA MET A 43 -44.08 18.73 3.70
C MET A 43 -45.59 18.91 3.55
N LEU A 44 -46.17 18.64 2.37
CA LEU A 44 -47.62 18.62 2.21
C LEU A 44 -48.27 17.55 3.11
N SER A 45 -47.70 16.35 3.17
CA SER A 45 -48.19 15.28 4.05
C SER A 45 -48.07 15.64 5.53
N ALA A 46 -47.02 16.37 5.91
CA ALA A 46 -46.83 16.88 7.27
C ALA A 46 -47.89 17.96 7.61
N VAL A 47 -48.13 18.93 6.72
CA VAL A 47 -49.18 19.95 6.90
C VAL A 47 -50.56 19.31 7.01
N ASP A 48 -50.82 18.27 6.22
CA ASP A 48 -52.07 17.53 6.27
C ASP A 48 -52.22 16.75 7.59
N SER A 49 -51.14 16.14 8.08
CA SER A 49 -51.12 15.47 9.39
C SER A 49 -51.40 16.45 10.54
N VAL A 50 -50.73 17.61 10.57
CA VAL A 50 -50.92 18.65 11.59
C VAL A 50 -52.34 19.22 11.55
N ALA A 51 -52.87 19.46 10.34
CA ALA A 51 -54.25 19.91 10.17
C ALA A 51 -55.26 18.87 10.70
N THR A 52 -55.00 17.58 10.53
CA THR A 52 -55.86 16.51 11.04
C THR A 52 -55.76 16.31 12.56
N THR A 53 -54.57 16.48 13.16
CA THR A 53 -54.36 16.33 14.61
C THR A 53 -55.04 17.45 15.41
N GLN A 54 -54.97 18.69 14.91
CA GLN A 54 -55.49 19.87 15.61
C GLN A 54 -57.01 20.05 15.51
N ASN A 55 -57.63 19.66 14.39
CA ASN A 55 -59.08 19.78 14.19
C ASN A 55 -59.74 18.42 13.87
N PRO A 56 -59.80 17.47 14.82
CA PRO A 56 -60.19 16.09 14.53
C PRO A 56 -61.66 15.86 14.16
N GLN A 57 -62.58 16.81 14.36
CA GLN A 57 -64.00 16.61 13.99
C GLN A 57 -64.60 17.66 13.05
N ASN A 58 -63.88 18.74 12.73
CA ASN A 58 -64.39 19.81 11.85
C ASN A 58 -63.67 19.82 10.48
N PRO A 59 -64.26 19.25 9.41
CA PRO A 59 -63.62 19.16 8.11
C PRO A 59 -63.40 20.51 7.42
N ALA A 60 -64.27 21.51 7.66
CA ALA A 60 -64.09 22.85 7.12
C ALA A 60 -62.93 23.60 7.81
N GLY A 61 -62.76 23.40 9.12
CA GLY A 61 -61.65 23.94 9.89
C GLY A 61 -60.28 23.36 9.47
N ARG A 62 -60.24 22.04 9.22
CA ARG A 62 -59.03 21.37 8.68
C ARG A 62 -58.59 21.96 7.35
N LYS A 63 -59.54 22.16 6.42
CA LYS A 63 -59.24 22.69 5.09
C LYS A 63 -58.70 24.12 5.15
N ARG A 64 -59.36 25.01 5.92
CA ARG A 64 -58.89 26.40 6.10
C ARG A 64 -57.49 26.48 6.71
N MET A 65 -57.22 25.66 7.71
CA MET A 65 -55.91 25.65 8.38
C MET A 65 -54.81 25.09 7.49
N ARG A 66 -55.11 24.05 6.71
CA ARG A 66 -54.22 23.50 5.68
C ARG A 66 -53.87 24.56 4.63
N ASP A 67 -54.86 25.27 4.12
CA ASP A 67 -54.65 26.29 3.08
C ASP A 67 -53.87 27.49 3.63
N MET A 68 -54.14 27.90 4.88
CA MET A 68 -53.39 28.96 5.58
C MET A 68 -51.92 28.57 5.82
N LEU A 69 -51.66 27.34 6.27
CA LEU A 69 -50.30 26.85 6.51
C LEU A 69 -49.51 26.73 5.21
N LYS A 70 -50.14 26.24 4.13
CA LYS A 70 -49.53 26.19 2.80
C LYS A 70 -49.14 27.59 2.31
N ALA A 71 -50.04 28.58 2.45
CA ALA A 71 -49.75 29.95 2.03
C ALA A 71 -48.57 30.56 2.80
N LYS A 72 -48.54 30.42 4.13
CA LYS A 72 -47.43 30.95 4.97
C LYS A 72 -46.09 30.29 4.67
N LEU A 73 -46.07 28.99 4.42
CA LEU A 73 -44.84 28.26 4.09
C LEU A 73 -44.28 28.67 2.73
N ILE A 74 -45.15 28.85 1.73
CA ILE A 74 -44.75 29.35 0.40
C ILE A 74 -44.19 30.77 0.51
N GLU A 75 -44.80 31.62 1.34
CA GLU A 75 -44.34 32.99 1.56
C GLU A 75 -42.96 33.04 2.24
N ALA A 76 -42.72 32.17 3.23
CA ALA A 76 -41.41 32.05 3.91
C ALA A 76 -40.30 31.51 2.98
N GLU A 77 -40.61 30.52 2.13
CA GLU A 77 -39.66 30.03 1.13
C GLU A 77 -39.35 31.10 0.08
N LYS A 78 -40.34 31.89 -0.31
CA LYS A 78 -40.13 33.01 -1.24
C LYS A 78 -39.24 34.10 -0.63
N GLN A 79 -39.45 34.44 0.64
CA GLN A 79 -38.62 35.42 1.35
C GLN A 79 -37.17 34.95 1.49
N THR A 80 -36.95 33.69 1.87
CA THR A 80 -35.59 33.13 1.97
C THR A 80 -34.89 33.04 0.61
N PHE A 81 -35.64 32.77 -0.47
CA PHE A 81 -35.13 32.82 -1.84
C PHE A 81 -34.75 34.25 -2.26
N ASP A 82 -35.60 35.23 -1.96
CA ASP A 82 -35.37 36.64 -2.30
C ASP A 82 -34.21 37.22 -1.47
N GLU A 83 -34.06 36.86 -0.19
CA GLU A 83 -32.91 37.23 0.66
C GLU A 83 -31.59 36.62 0.17
N ALA A 84 -31.60 35.34 -0.23
CA ALA A 84 -30.42 34.69 -0.81
C ALA A 84 -30.01 35.34 -2.14
N THR A 85 -30.99 35.77 -2.94
CA THR A 85 -30.74 36.44 -4.23
C THR A 85 -30.28 37.89 -4.04
N ALA A 86 -30.79 38.59 -3.03
CA ALA A 86 -30.36 39.94 -2.65
C ALA A 86 -28.91 39.96 -2.13
N SER A 87 -28.50 38.95 -1.34
CA SER A 87 -27.12 38.83 -0.85
C SER A 87 -26.12 38.61 -1.99
N GLN A 88 -26.47 37.79 -2.98
CA GLN A 88 -25.62 37.54 -4.15
C GLN A 88 -25.52 38.74 -5.10
N THR A 89 -26.56 39.59 -5.15
CA THR A 89 -26.56 40.80 -5.99
C THR A 89 -25.86 41.99 -5.32
N ALA A 90 -25.88 42.07 -3.99
CA ALA A 90 -25.17 43.09 -3.21
C ALA A 90 -23.64 42.96 -3.27
N GLU A 91 -23.09 41.73 -3.32
CA GLU A 91 -21.64 41.50 -3.51
C GLU A 91 -21.14 41.84 -4.93
N MET A 92 -22.03 41.95 -5.92
CA MET A 92 -21.66 42.21 -7.32
C MET A 92 -21.71 43.69 -7.73
N LEU A 93 -22.20 44.59 -6.88
CA LEU A 93 -22.58 45.98 -7.23
C LEU A 93 -21.70 47.04 -6.56
N SER A 94 -20.38 46.87 -6.57
CA SER A 94 -19.45 47.85 -5.97
C SER A 94 -19.00 48.99 -6.91
N GLN A 95 -19.54 49.13 -8.14
CA GLN A 95 -19.32 50.32 -8.97
C GLN A 95 -20.58 50.71 -9.78
N GLN A 96 -21.34 51.68 -9.28
CA GLN A 96 -22.59 52.18 -9.88
C GLN A 96 -22.40 53.05 -11.15
N SER A 97 -21.19 53.52 -11.45
CA SER A 97 -20.95 54.46 -12.57
C SER A 97 -21.00 53.81 -13.96
N VAL A 98 -20.73 52.51 -14.08
CA VAL A 98 -20.69 51.80 -15.36
C VAL A 98 -22.10 51.34 -15.81
N VAL A 99 -22.99 51.14 -14.85
CA VAL A 99 -24.37 50.65 -15.09
C VAL A 99 -25.23 51.73 -15.74
N ASP A 100 -25.04 53.00 -15.39
CA ASP A 100 -25.79 54.11 -15.98
C ASP A 100 -25.38 54.39 -17.44
N LEU A 101 -24.14 54.06 -17.80
CA LEU A 101 -23.66 54.15 -19.19
C LEU A 101 -24.28 53.07 -20.08
N LEU A 102 -24.43 51.84 -19.55
CA LEU A 102 -24.96 50.68 -20.29
C LEU A 102 -26.48 50.73 -20.53
N LYS A 103 -27.23 51.49 -19.74
CA LYS A 103 -28.67 51.70 -19.95
C LYS A 103 -28.99 52.62 -21.15
N SER A 104 -27.99 53.36 -21.65
CA SER A 104 -28.22 54.42 -22.65
C SER A 104 -28.28 53.95 -24.11
N VAL A 105 -28.14 52.65 -24.39
CA VAL A 105 -28.12 52.13 -25.78
C VAL A 105 -29.27 51.13 -26.03
N PRO A 106 -30.16 51.36 -27.02
CA PRO A 106 -31.24 50.43 -27.31
C PRO A 106 -30.73 49.22 -28.10
N VAL A 107 -30.89 48.02 -27.53
CA VAL A 107 -30.55 46.74 -28.18
C VAL A 107 -31.80 46.18 -28.85
N GLN A 108 -31.76 46.03 -30.19
CA GLN A 108 -32.72 45.20 -30.91
C GLN A 108 -32.42 43.73 -30.60
N SER A 109 -33.40 43.00 -30.07
CA SER A 109 -33.27 41.57 -29.76
C SER A 109 -33.94 40.73 -30.85
N THR A 110 -33.19 39.77 -31.40
CA THR A 110 -33.74 38.64 -32.16
C THR A 110 -34.03 37.47 -31.20
N PRO A 111 -35.03 36.61 -31.50
CA PRO A 111 -35.47 35.58 -30.57
C PRO A 111 -34.46 34.41 -30.50
N ARG A 112 -34.09 34.00 -29.29
CA ARG A 112 -33.21 32.85 -29.01
C ARG A 112 -34.04 31.58 -28.76
N VAL A 113 -33.59 30.45 -29.32
CA VAL A 113 -34.11 29.10 -29.05
C VAL A 113 -33.71 28.65 -27.63
N ALA A 114 -34.64 28.03 -26.90
CA ALA A 114 -34.45 27.61 -25.52
C ALA A 114 -33.66 26.27 -25.43
N LEU A 115 -32.50 26.29 -24.78
CA LEU A 115 -31.69 25.12 -24.42
C LEU A 115 -31.90 24.72 -22.94
N PRO A 116 -31.74 23.43 -22.59
CA PRO A 116 -32.02 22.92 -21.24
C PRO A 116 -31.11 23.51 -20.15
N SER A 117 -31.66 23.57 -18.93
CA SER A 117 -31.17 24.36 -17.78
C SER A 117 -29.79 24.03 -17.22
N ARG A 118 -29.15 22.93 -17.66
CA ARG A 118 -27.87 22.43 -17.14
C ARG A 118 -26.62 23.03 -17.80
N ILE A 119 -26.77 23.79 -18.89
CA ILE A 119 -25.69 24.56 -19.51
C ILE A 119 -25.81 26.01 -19.01
N ARG A 120 -25.44 26.23 -17.74
CA ARG A 120 -25.44 27.57 -17.13
C ARG A 120 -24.06 27.89 -16.55
N VAL A 121 -23.02 27.50 -17.26
CA VAL A 121 -21.62 27.89 -17.00
C VAL A 121 -21.12 28.59 -18.27
N GLY A 122 -20.47 29.74 -18.10
CA GLY A 122 -19.89 30.50 -19.22
C GLY A 122 -20.25 31.98 -19.26
N LYS A 123 -21.31 32.45 -18.59
CA LYS A 123 -21.66 33.89 -18.63
C LYS A 123 -20.61 34.80 -18.00
N LYS A 124 -19.90 34.37 -16.94
CA LYS A 124 -18.83 35.18 -16.33
C LYS A 124 -17.57 35.22 -17.21
N GLU A 125 -17.21 34.08 -17.81
CA GLU A 125 -16.03 33.93 -18.67
C GLU A 125 -16.18 34.66 -20.00
N THR A 126 -17.36 34.59 -20.64
CA THR A 126 -17.61 35.31 -21.90
C THR A 126 -17.65 36.82 -21.70
N ILE A 127 -18.10 37.30 -20.54
CA ILE A 127 -18.05 38.73 -20.17
C ILE A 127 -16.60 39.18 -19.93
N ALA A 128 -15.78 38.37 -19.24
CA ALA A 128 -14.36 38.65 -19.04
C ALA A 128 -13.60 38.68 -20.37
N LEU A 129 -13.81 37.67 -21.24
CA LEU A 129 -13.23 37.60 -22.57
C LEU A 129 -13.63 38.80 -23.45
N ARG A 130 -14.91 39.19 -23.41
CA ARG A 130 -15.40 40.38 -24.12
C ARG A 130 -14.67 41.65 -23.66
N ARG A 131 -14.47 41.83 -22.36
CA ARG A 131 -13.77 43.00 -21.80
C ARG A 131 -12.31 43.04 -22.23
N GLU A 132 -11.63 41.90 -22.18
CA GLU A 132 -10.21 41.79 -22.54
C GLU A 132 -9.97 42.09 -24.03
N ILE A 133 -10.80 41.53 -24.91
CA ILE A 133 -10.67 41.77 -26.37
C ILE A 133 -10.94 43.23 -26.72
N VAL A 134 -11.94 43.86 -26.08
CA VAL A 134 -12.21 45.29 -26.27
C VAL A 134 -11.04 46.14 -25.78
N TYR A 135 -10.47 45.82 -24.61
CA TYR A 135 -9.33 46.53 -24.06
C TYR A 135 -8.11 46.44 -24.99
N GLN A 136 -7.79 45.25 -25.49
CA GLN A 136 -6.67 45.06 -26.42
C GLN A 136 -6.89 45.71 -27.78
N ALA A 137 -8.13 45.71 -28.30
CA ALA A 137 -8.44 46.40 -29.55
C ALA A 137 -8.32 47.93 -29.40
N ILE A 138 -8.71 48.49 -28.25
CA ILE A 138 -8.53 49.92 -27.97
C ILE A 138 -7.04 50.26 -27.85
N GLN A 139 -6.23 49.44 -27.18
CA GLN A 139 -4.78 49.63 -27.11
C GLN A 139 -4.10 49.59 -28.50
N LYS A 140 -4.65 48.81 -29.44
CA LYS A 140 -4.19 48.73 -30.83
C LYS A 140 -4.69 49.86 -31.73
N GLY A 141 -5.42 50.84 -31.18
CA GLY A 141 -5.85 52.05 -31.87
C GLY A 141 -7.18 51.95 -32.63
N TYR A 142 -7.95 50.88 -32.44
CA TYR A 142 -9.28 50.74 -33.06
C TYR A 142 -10.29 51.68 -32.39
N LYS A 143 -11.24 52.22 -33.17
CA LYS A 143 -12.35 53.01 -32.63
C LYS A 143 -13.26 52.13 -31.75
N ALA A 144 -13.85 52.70 -30.70
CA ALA A 144 -14.61 51.95 -29.70
C ALA A 144 -15.75 51.09 -30.29
N SER A 145 -16.44 51.57 -31.33
CA SER A 145 -17.49 50.81 -32.03
C SER A 145 -16.95 49.61 -32.81
N GLU A 146 -15.76 49.72 -33.36
CA GLU A 146 -15.11 48.68 -34.16
C GLU A 146 -14.48 47.61 -33.26
N ALA A 147 -13.85 48.04 -32.16
CA ALA A 147 -13.36 47.17 -31.09
C ALA A 147 -14.48 46.32 -30.47
N GLN A 148 -15.66 46.93 -30.26
CA GLN A 148 -16.83 46.22 -29.75
C GLN A 148 -17.32 45.15 -30.73
N ARG A 149 -17.43 45.47 -32.03
CA ARG A 149 -17.84 44.50 -33.06
C ARG A 149 -16.90 43.29 -33.15
N ILE A 150 -15.59 43.52 -33.04
CA ILE A 150 -14.57 42.45 -33.04
C ILE A 150 -14.74 41.53 -31.82
N ALA A 151 -14.99 42.11 -30.64
CA ALA A 151 -15.21 41.34 -29.43
C ALA A 151 -16.52 40.53 -29.48
N GLU A 152 -17.58 41.07 -30.09
CA GLU A 152 -18.84 40.33 -30.23
C GLU A 152 -18.74 39.15 -31.19
N ASP A 153 -18.06 39.32 -32.33
CA ASP A 153 -17.80 38.23 -33.29
C ASP A 153 -16.89 37.14 -32.70
N ALA A 154 -15.88 37.52 -31.91
CA ALA A 154 -15.00 36.58 -31.21
C ALA A 154 -15.74 35.78 -30.13
N VAL A 155 -16.58 36.43 -29.32
CA VAL A 155 -17.38 35.77 -28.28
C VAL A 155 -18.44 34.86 -28.91
N ALA A 156 -19.07 35.25 -30.02
CA ALA A 156 -20.03 34.40 -30.72
C ALA A 156 -19.41 33.09 -31.22
N ARG A 157 -18.20 33.16 -31.82
CA ARG A 157 -17.45 31.96 -32.23
C ARG A 157 -17.03 31.08 -31.05
N ALA A 158 -16.69 31.70 -29.91
CA ALA A 158 -16.34 30.96 -28.69
C ALA A 158 -17.57 30.24 -28.11
N GLU A 159 -18.72 30.92 -28.03
CA GLU A 159 -19.99 30.32 -27.59
C GLU A 159 -20.40 29.14 -28.48
N GLU A 160 -20.27 29.26 -29.81
CA GLU A 160 -20.58 28.18 -30.74
C GLU A 160 -19.70 26.93 -30.51
N ARG A 161 -18.41 27.13 -30.25
CA ARG A 161 -17.47 26.03 -29.95
C ARG A 161 -17.77 25.36 -28.61
N MET A 162 -18.14 26.14 -27.60
CA MET A 162 -18.52 25.62 -26.29
C MET A 162 -19.79 24.77 -26.36
N ILE A 163 -20.78 25.22 -27.15
CA ILE A 163 -22.02 24.46 -27.37
C ILE A 163 -21.73 23.15 -28.12
N LYS A 164 -20.91 23.17 -29.17
CA LYS A 164 -20.53 21.96 -29.92
C LYS A 164 -19.86 20.92 -29.01
N ARG A 165 -18.86 21.35 -28.20
CA ARG A 165 -18.20 20.47 -27.23
C ARG A 165 -19.15 19.92 -26.16
N ALA A 166 -20.09 20.73 -25.69
CA ALA A 166 -21.07 20.30 -24.69
C ALA A 166 -22.08 19.29 -25.25
N VAL A 167 -22.39 19.36 -26.54
CA VAL A 167 -23.25 18.37 -27.21
C VAL A 167 -22.49 17.06 -27.40
N GLU A 168 -21.25 17.12 -27.87
CA GLU A 168 -20.38 15.94 -28.07
C GLU A 168 -20.16 15.17 -26.76
N THR A 169 -19.83 15.86 -25.66
CA THR A 169 -19.63 15.22 -24.35
C THR A 169 -20.91 14.59 -23.82
N HIS A 170 -22.06 15.21 -24.06
CA HIS A 170 -23.35 14.66 -23.65
C HIS A 170 -23.79 13.46 -24.49
N GLU A 171 -23.39 13.39 -25.76
CA GLU A 171 -23.62 12.20 -26.60
C GLU A 171 -22.73 11.04 -26.15
N GLN A 172 -21.46 11.29 -25.83
CA GLN A 172 -20.54 10.28 -25.29
C GLN A 172 -21.05 9.67 -23.97
N LEU A 173 -21.47 10.53 -23.02
CA LEU A 173 -22.03 10.06 -21.75
C LEU A 173 -23.29 9.20 -21.92
N LYS A 174 -24.13 9.51 -22.92
CA LYS A 174 -25.32 8.70 -23.23
C LYS A 174 -24.97 7.32 -23.78
N GLU A 175 -23.95 7.22 -24.62
CA GLU A 175 -23.48 5.93 -25.15
C GLU A 175 -22.86 5.07 -24.04
N GLU A 176 -22.10 5.69 -23.12
CA GLU A 176 -21.56 5.02 -21.95
C GLU A 176 -22.65 4.51 -20.99
N ASP A 177 -23.66 5.33 -20.70
CA ASP A 177 -24.79 4.92 -19.85
C ASP A 177 -25.60 3.78 -20.49
N ALA A 178 -25.79 3.80 -21.81
CA ALA A 178 -26.49 2.75 -22.54
C ALA A 178 -25.71 1.42 -22.55
N THR A 179 -24.38 1.48 -22.69
CA THR A 179 -23.53 0.27 -22.65
C THR A 179 -23.44 -0.32 -21.25
N LYS A 180 -23.39 0.51 -20.19
CA LYS A 180 -23.46 0.07 -18.78
C LYS A 180 -24.79 -0.63 -18.49
N ALA A 181 -25.92 -0.03 -18.88
CA ALA A 181 -27.24 -0.63 -18.68
C ALA A 181 -27.40 -1.98 -19.41
N ALA A 182 -26.90 -2.10 -20.64
CA ALA A 182 -26.93 -3.35 -21.39
C ALA A 182 -26.06 -4.45 -20.75
N ARG A 183 -24.96 -4.08 -20.08
CA ARG A 183 -24.09 -5.01 -19.36
C ARG A 183 -24.73 -5.48 -18.06
N GLU A 184 -25.38 -4.60 -17.31
CA GLU A 184 -26.13 -4.94 -16.10
C GLU A 184 -27.29 -5.91 -16.40
N GLU A 185 -28.01 -5.71 -17.51
CA GLU A 185 -29.09 -6.61 -17.91
C GLU A 185 -28.58 -8.03 -18.26
N LYS A 186 -27.39 -8.14 -18.85
CA LYS A 186 -26.74 -9.43 -19.12
C LYS A 186 -26.33 -10.14 -17.83
N ILE A 187 -25.70 -9.42 -16.89
CA ILE A 187 -25.28 -9.98 -15.60
C ILE A 187 -26.51 -10.45 -14.81
N ALA A 188 -27.60 -9.67 -14.80
CA ALA A 188 -28.83 -10.07 -14.12
C ALA A 188 -29.47 -11.33 -14.72
N LYS A 189 -29.39 -11.52 -16.04
CA LYS A 189 -29.85 -12.75 -16.71
C LYS A 189 -28.96 -13.95 -16.37
N GLU A 190 -27.65 -13.79 -16.39
CA GLU A 190 -26.70 -14.85 -16.02
C GLU A 190 -26.85 -15.26 -14.55
N GLU A 191 -27.09 -14.30 -13.64
CA GLU A 191 -27.39 -14.59 -12.24
C GLU A 191 -28.72 -15.34 -12.07
N GLN A 192 -29.79 -14.94 -12.78
CA GLN A 192 -31.06 -15.66 -12.76
C GLN A 192 -30.91 -17.10 -13.27
N GLU A 193 -30.20 -17.31 -14.38
CA GLU A 193 -29.91 -18.65 -14.91
C GLU A 193 -29.11 -19.49 -13.90
N PHE A 194 -28.16 -18.88 -13.18
CA PHE A 194 -27.41 -19.55 -12.12
C PHE A 194 -28.29 -19.94 -10.93
N TYR A 195 -29.18 -19.05 -10.47
CA TYR A 195 -30.12 -19.36 -9.38
C TYR A 195 -31.11 -20.45 -9.78
N ASP A 196 -31.59 -20.45 -11.02
CA ASP A 196 -32.49 -21.48 -11.54
C ASP A 196 -31.78 -22.83 -11.69
N ALA A 197 -30.51 -22.84 -12.11
CA ALA A 197 -29.69 -24.04 -12.17
C ALA A 197 -29.39 -24.60 -10.77
N ALA A 198 -29.09 -23.73 -9.80
CA ALA A 198 -28.87 -24.11 -8.41
C ALA A 198 -30.15 -24.67 -7.76
N ASN A 199 -31.31 -24.07 -8.03
CA ASN A 199 -32.59 -24.57 -7.55
C ASN A 199 -32.96 -25.91 -8.20
N ASN A 200 -32.73 -26.09 -9.50
CA ASN A 200 -32.91 -27.37 -10.17
C ASN A 200 -31.96 -28.45 -9.62
N PHE A 201 -30.74 -28.09 -9.27
CA PHE A 201 -29.78 -29.00 -8.64
C PHE A 201 -30.22 -29.37 -7.21
N PHE A 202 -30.72 -28.40 -6.44
CA PHE A 202 -31.30 -28.65 -5.12
C PHE A 202 -32.57 -29.50 -5.17
N GLU A 203 -33.46 -29.28 -6.14
CA GLU A 203 -34.64 -30.13 -6.34
C GLU A 203 -34.24 -31.56 -6.73
N LYS A 204 -33.22 -31.74 -7.58
CA LYS A 204 -32.68 -33.07 -7.90
C LYS A 204 -32.07 -33.77 -6.69
N LEU A 205 -31.43 -33.05 -5.78
CA LEU A 205 -30.93 -33.59 -4.51
C LEU A 205 -32.05 -33.98 -3.54
N MET A 206 -33.18 -33.29 -3.59
CA MET A 206 -34.32 -33.53 -2.68
C MET A 206 -35.31 -34.56 -3.23
N TYR A 207 -35.30 -34.82 -4.55
CA TYR A 207 -36.17 -35.78 -5.23
C TYR A 207 -35.37 -36.80 -6.05
N ASP A 208 -34.38 -37.43 -5.42
CA ASP A 208 -33.83 -38.68 -5.93
C ASP A 208 -34.61 -39.86 -5.31
N PRO A 209 -35.55 -40.51 -6.04
CA PRO A 209 -36.35 -41.61 -5.51
C PRO A 209 -35.55 -42.90 -5.27
N GLU A 210 -34.25 -42.94 -5.60
CA GLU A 210 -33.40 -44.13 -5.43
C GLU A 210 -32.51 -44.12 -4.17
N ILE A 211 -32.50 -43.05 -3.37
CA ILE A 211 -31.78 -43.04 -2.08
C ILE A 211 -32.74 -43.40 -0.94
N THR A 212 -33.17 -44.66 -0.92
CA THR A 212 -33.71 -45.32 0.28
C THR A 212 -32.69 -46.33 0.80
N ASP A 213 -31.54 -45.85 1.22
CA ASP A 213 -30.56 -46.70 1.88
C ASP A 213 -31.04 -47.00 3.30
N LYS A 214 -31.49 -48.24 3.50
CA LYS A 214 -31.74 -48.85 4.81
C LYS A 214 -30.47 -48.71 5.66
N PRO A 215 -30.56 -48.38 6.96
CA PRO A 215 -29.40 -48.45 7.84
C PRO A 215 -28.88 -49.89 7.84
N ARG A 216 -27.58 -50.05 7.54
CA ARG A 216 -26.89 -51.34 7.51
C ARG A 216 -27.11 -52.09 8.82
N THR A 217 -27.75 -53.26 8.75
CA THR A 217 -27.90 -54.16 9.88
C THR A 217 -26.54 -54.68 10.32
N ALA A 218 -26.13 -54.35 11.54
CA ALA A 218 -24.94 -54.92 12.17
C ALA A 218 -25.12 -56.42 12.45
N THR A 219 -24.01 -57.17 12.43
CA THR A 219 -23.96 -58.59 12.77
C THR A 219 -24.43 -58.79 14.21
N ARG A 220 -25.55 -59.48 14.38
CA ARG A 220 -26.18 -59.72 15.68
C ARG A 220 -25.49 -60.90 16.37
N VAL A 221 -24.93 -60.71 17.57
CA VAL A 221 -24.54 -61.84 18.42
C VAL A 221 -25.79 -62.31 19.15
N GLU A 222 -26.21 -63.55 18.89
CA GLU A 222 -27.33 -64.15 19.60
C GLU A 222 -26.89 -64.63 20.99
N VAL A 223 -27.56 -64.15 22.02
CA VAL A 223 -27.39 -64.65 23.39
C VAL A 223 -27.98 -66.06 23.41
N LYS A 224 -27.14 -67.09 23.65
CA LYS A 224 -27.64 -68.45 23.87
C LYS A 224 -28.46 -68.47 25.16
N GLU A 225 -29.74 -68.84 25.07
CA GLU A 225 -30.64 -69.01 26.22
C GLU A 225 -30.21 -70.14 27.18
N SER A 226 -29.24 -70.98 26.78
CA SER A 226 -28.74 -72.11 27.58
C SER A 226 -27.50 -71.76 28.42
N ALA A 227 -27.41 -70.55 28.98
CA ALA A 227 -26.40 -70.28 30.01
C ALA A 227 -26.79 -71.06 31.28
N PRO A 228 -25.92 -71.94 31.82
CA PRO A 228 -26.27 -72.73 32.99
C PRO A 228 -26.61 -71.80 34.17
N ASN A 229 -27.78 -72.02 34.77
CA ASN A 229 -28.20 -71.31 35.96
C ASN A 229 -27.18 -71.55 37.07
N VAL A 230 -26.59 -70.48 37.59
CA VAL A 230 -25.61 -70.50 38.71
C VAL A 230 -26.23 -71.05 40.02
N PHE A 231 -27.53 -71.37 40.02
CA PHE A 231 -28.29 -71.89 41.15
C PHE A 231 -28.71 -73.37 41.04
N VAL A 232 -28.31 -74.09 39.99
CA VAL A 232 -28.84 -75.45 39.75
C VAL A 232 -27.81 -76.58 39.89
N ASP A 233 -26.49 -76.34 39.89
CA ASP A 233 -25.52 -77.42 40.09
C ASP A 233 -24.48 -77.13 41.19
N ASP A 234 -24.49 -77.99 42.22
CA ASP A 234 -23.43 -78.30 43.20
C ASP A 234 -22.87 -77.19 44.11
N VAL A 235 -23.72 -76.34 44.70
CA VAL A 235 -23.35 -75.61 45.93
C VAL A 235 -24.41 -75.84 47.00
N ARG A 236 -24.05 -76.52 48.10
CA ARG A 236 -24.91 -76.80 49.26
C ARG A 236 -25.68 -75.54 49.69
N ALA A 237 -26.97 -75.49 49.41
CA ALA A 237 -27.85 -74.44 49.88
C ALA A 237 -28.09 -74.60 51.40
N LEU A 238 -27.96 -73.50 52.15
CA LEU A 238 -28.49 -73.41 53.51
C LEU A 238 -30.01 -73.49 53.39
N GLY A 239 -30.62 -74.59 53.85
CA GLY A 239 -32.02 -74.96 53.66
C GLY A 239 -33.06 -73.96 54.19
N ILE A 240 -33.20 -72.83 53.52
CA ILE A 240 -34.13 -71.73 53.83
C ILE A 240 -35.30 -71.72 52.82
N PHE A 241 -35.19 -72.42 51.69
CA PHE A 241 -36.27 -72.56 50.69
C PHE A 241 -36.54 -74.06 50.40
N PRO A 242 -37.82 -74.48 50.26
CA PRO A 242 -38.18 -75.88 50.04
C PRO A 242 -37.64 -76.41 48.70
N GLU A 243 -37.08 -77.61 48.73
CA GLU A 243 -36.19 -78.19 47.70
C GLU A 243 -36.82 -78.51 46.33
N ASN A 244 -38.08 -78.19 46.06
CA ASN A 244 -38.68 -78.48 44.75
C ASN A 244 -39.35 -77.23 44.16
N GLY A 245 -38.57 -76.50 43.35
CA GLY A 245 -39.02 -75.32 42.61
C GLY A 245 -39.69 -75.64 41.26
N GLU A 246 -40.50 -76.70 41.17
CA GLU A 246 -41.36 -76.89 40.00
C GLU A 246 -42.53 -75.89 40.06
N GLY A 247 -42.35 -74.72 39.42
CA GLY A 247 -43.41 -73.73 39.27
C GLY A 247 -43.02 -72.26 39.52
N LEU A 248 -41.74 -71.96 39.80
CA LEU A 248 -41.28 -70.57 39.87
C LEU A 248 -41.05 -70.03 38.45
N LYS A 249 -42.10 -69.42 37.87
CA LYS A 249 -41.95 -68.57 36.68
C LYS A 249 -41.19 -67.32 37.08
N GLU A 250 -39.99 -67.17 36.53
CA GLU A 250 -39.20 -65.96 36.68
C GLU A 250 -39.92 -64.79 36.01
N SER A 251 -40.69 -64.02 36.77
CA SER A 251 -41.35 -62.82 36.28
C SER A 251 -40.36 -61.65 36.28
N ARG A 252 -39.33 -61.72 35.43
CA ARG A 252 -38.58 -60.52 35.07
C ARG A 252 -39.52 -59.64 34.26
N LEU A 253 -39.86 -58.47 34.79
CA LEU A 253 -40.72 -57.51 34.10
C LEU A 253 -40.15 -57.23 32.70
N ALA A 254 -41.01 -57.22 31.67
CA ALA A 254 -40.60 -57.01 30.27
C ALA A 254 -39.78 -55.73 30.06
N PHE A 255 -39.93 -54.75 30.96
CA PHE A 255 -39.11 -53.55 31.01
C PHE A 255 -37.62 -53.85 31.18
N TRP A 256 -37.24 -54.74 32.10
CA TRP A 256 -35.83 -55.05 32.37
C TRP A 256 -35.18 -55.83 31.22
N GLN A 257 -35.93 -56.69 30.53
CA GLN A 257 -35.44 -57.34 29.31
C GLN A 257 -35.23 -56.34 28.17
N LYS A 258 -36.15 -55.38 28.01
CA LYS A 258 -35.97 -54.29 27.04
C LYS A 258 -34.78 -53.41 27.41
N TRP A 259 -34.64 -53.08 28.69
CA TRP A 259 -33.56 -52.26 29.21
C TRP A 259 -32.21 -52.94 29.02
N ASP A 260 -32.08 -54.23 29.32
CA ASP A 260 -30.84 -54.99 29.08
C ASP A 260 -30.52 -55.10 27.58
N ALA A 261 -31.53 -55.30 26.72
CA ALA A 261 -31.33 -55.33 25.28
C ALA A 261 -30.92 -53.96 24.70
N GLU A 262 -31.54 -52.87 25.18
CA GLU A 262 -31.17 -51.49 24.83
C GLU A 262 -29.79 -51.14 25.38
N TRP A 263 -29.45 -51.55 26.60
CA TRP A 263 -28.13 -51.36 27.18
C TRP A 263 -27.04 -52.11 26.44
N VAL A 264 -27.29 -53.35 26.01
CA VAL A 264 -26.34 -54.10 25.16
C VAL A 264 -26.16 -53.42 23.81
N GLN A 265 -27.23 -52.85 23.23
CA GLN A 265 -27.11 -52.06 22.00
C GLN A 265 -26.34 -50.76 22.19
N ILE A 266 -26.60 -50.01 23.28
CA ILE A 266 -25.89 -48.76 23.61
C ILE A 266 -24.43 -49.05 23.93
N TYR A 267 -24.15 -50.10 24.70
CA TYR A 267 -22.79 -50.53 25.05
C TYR A 267 -21.99 -50.92 23.81
N ASN A 268 -22.60 -51.67 22.89
CA ASN A 268 -21.99 -52.04 21.60
C ASN A 268 -21.78 -50.84 20.66
N GLN A 269 -22.59 -49.78 20.77
CA GLN A 269 -22.39 -48.53 20.03
C GLN A 269 -21.32 -47.62 20.64
N SER A 270 -21.01 -47.79 21.93
CA SER A 270 -20.12 -46.91 22.69
C SER A 270 -18.65 -47.35 22.73
N MET A 271 -18.34 -48.59 22.34
CA MET A 271 -16.96 -49.01 22.13
C MET A 271 -16.49 -48.48 20.77
N GLY A 272 -15.54 -47.55 20.78
CA GLY A 272 -14.76 -47.24 19.59
C GLY A 272 -14.04 -48.50 19.05
N PRO A 273 -13.33 -48.39 17.92
CA PRO A 273 -12.66 -49.53 17.30
C PRO A 273 -11.72 -50.23 18.31
N ASN A 274 -11.80 -51.57 18.39
CA ASN A 274 -11.09 -52.33 19.43
C ASN A 274 -9.57 -52.32 19.23
N ASN A 275 -9.11 -52.03 18.01
CA ASN A 275 -7.70 -51.98 17.64
C ASN A 275 -7.44 -50.88 16.62
N GLY A 276 -6.20 -50.36 16.57
CA GLY A 276 -5.81 -49.32 15.61
C GLY A 276 -5.95 -49.74 14.13
N ILE A 277 -5.94 -51.05 13.84
CA ILE A 277 -6.22 -51.57 12.48
C ILE A 277 -7.71 -51.44 12.14
N GLU A 278 -8.59 -51.72 13.09
CA GLU A 278 -10.04 -51.57 12.89
C GLU A 278 -10.42 -50.10 12.73
N GLU A 279 -9.76 -49.22 13.48
CA GLU A 279 -9.87 -47.77 13.32
C GLU A 279 -9.42 -47.32 11.93
N GLN A 280 -8.28 -47.83 11.44
CA GLN A 280 -7.79 -47.54 10.09
C GLN A 280 -8.76 -48.05 9.02
N ILE A 281 -9.35 -49.23 9.18
CA ILE A 281 -10.36 -49.77 8.27
C ILE A 281 -11.63 -48.92 8.30
N GLU A 282 -12.08 -48.49 9.47
CA GLU A 282 -13.21 -47.58 9.58
C GLU A 282 -12.93 -46.22 8.95
N TRP A 283 -11.75 -45.64 9.17
CA TRP A 283 -11.34 -44.39 8.55
C TRP A 283 -11.23 -44.52 7.04
N THR A 284 -10.77 -45.68 6.54
CA THR A 284 -10.77 -46.00 5.11
C THR A 284 -12.20 -46.07 4.56
N LYS A 285 -13.11 -46.79 5.24
CA LYS A 285 -14.54 -46.88 4.86
C LYS A 285 -15.29 -45.55 4.96
N LYS A 286 -14.88 -44.69 5.91
CA LYS A 286 -15.40 -43.32 6.10
C LYS A 286 -14.74 -42.30 5.16
N GLY A 287 -13.83 -42.74 4.28
CA GLY A 287 -13.16 -41.88 3.29
C GLY A 287 -12.09 -40.93 3.85
N LYS A 288 -11.64 -41.14 5.10
CA LYS A 288 -10.59 -40.34 5.76
C LYS A 288 -9.17 -40.82 5.45
N LEU A 289 -9.00 -42.10 5.09
CA LEU A 289 -7.73 -42.71 4.67
C LEU A 289 -7.87 -43.34 3.28
N TRP A 290 -6.75 -43.52 2.58
CA TRP A 290 -6.72 -44.14 1.25
C TRP A 290 -7.18 -45.61 1.30
N PRO A 291 -8.10 -46.05 0.41
CA PRO A 291 -8.44 -47.45 0.27
C PRO A 291 -7.27 -48.28 -0.26
N TYR A 292 -7.10 -49.48 0.28
CA TYR A 292 -6.06 -50.42 -0.09
C TYR A 292 -6.63 -51.55 -0.97
N PRO A 293 -5.94 -52.01 -2.03
CA PRO A 293 -4.64 -51.55 -2.54
C PRO A 293 -4.74 -50.13 -3.13
N ILE A 294 -3.68 -49.34 -2.97
CA ILE A 294 -3.58 -47.95 -3.47
C ILE A 294 -3.44 -47.99 -5.00
N ASN A 295 -4.50 -48.44 -5.68
CA ASN A 295 -4.63 -48.46 -7.12
C ASN A 295 -5.80 -47.53 -7.43
N ASN A 296 -5.47 -46.25 -7.54
CA ASN A 296 -6.29 -45.18 -8.13
C ASN A 296 -7.74 -45.11 -7.64
N GLU A 297 -7.98 -44.33 -6.57
CA GLU A 297 -9.33 -43.85 -6.28
C GLU A 297 -9.33 -42.34 -6.01
N TYR A 298 -9.37 -41.55 -7.09
CA TYR A 298 -10.33 -40.44 -7.17
C TYR A 298 -11.11 -40.66 -8.47
N MET A 299 -12.13 -41.50 -8.39
CA MET A 299 -12.98 -41.97 -9.49
C MET A 299 -13.77 -40.82 -10.13
N LEU A 300 -13.15 -39.94 -10.93
CA LEU A 300 -13.81 -39.08 -11.93
C LEU A 300 -12.80 -38.31 -12.82
N GLY A 301 -12.88 -38.51 -14.14
CA GLY A 301 -12.32 -37.60 -15.16
C GLY A 301 -10.84 -37.79 -15.52
N GLU A 302 -10.16 -36.67 -15.84
CA GLU A 302 -8.80 -36.64 -16.40
C GLU A 302 -7.69 -37.20 -15.46
N GLU A 303 -7.99 -37.41 -14.18
CA GLU A 303 -7.03 -37.86 -13.17
C GLU A 303 -6.69 -39.36 -13.21
N GLU A 304 -7.52 -40.18 -13.88
CA GLU A 304 -7.23 -41.61 -14.08
C GLU A 304 -5.90 -41.84 -14.83
N ARG A 305 -5.48 -40.86 -15.63
CA ARG A 305 -4.24 -40.90 -16.41
C ARG A 305 -2.99 -40.51 -15.63
N ILE A 306 -3.13 -39.96 -14.42
CA ILE A 306 -2.02 -39.46 -13.61
C ILE A 306 -1.60 -40.54 -12.62
N GLY A 307 -0.30 -40.88 -12.62
CA GLY A 307 0.22 -41.92 -11.73
C GLY A 307 0.27 -41.49 -10.27
N PHE A 308 0.11 -42.45 -9.35
CA PHE A 308 0.27 -42.29 -7.90
C PHE A 308 1.50 -41.46 -7.49
N GLN A 309 2.62 -41.67 -8.20
CA GLN A 309 3.88 -40.99 -7.96
C GLN A 309 3.79 -39.46 -8.02
N ASP A 310 2.87 -38.91 -8.83
CA ASP A 310 2.70 -37.47 -9.00
C ASP A 310 1.72 -36.87 -7.97
N HIS A 311 0.91 -37.70 -7.30
CA HIS A 311 0.04 -37.28 -6.19
C HIS A 311 0.74 -37.26 -4.83
N ILE A 312 1.78 -38.10 -4.66
CA ILE A 312 2.45 -38.32 -3.37
C ILE A 312 3.83 -37.68 -3.34
N PHE A 313 4.67 -37.92 -4.36
CA PHE A 313 6.07 -37.47 -4.36
C PHE A 313 6.20 -36.06 -4.91
N LEU A 314 5.62 -35.10 -4.18
CA LEU A 314 5.60 -33.69 -4.57
C LEU A 314 6.96 -32.99 -4.39
N GLU A 315 7.85 -33.57 -3.59
CA GLU A 315 9.22 -33.08 -3.32
C GLU A 315 10.05 -32.90 -4.60
N ARG A 316 9.80 -33.70 -5.64
CA ARG A 316 10.47 -33.59 -6.95
C ARG A 316 10.28 -32.22 -7.60
N PHE A 317 9.10 -31.61 -7.42
CA PHE A 317 8.76 -30.32 -8.00
C PHE A 317 9.37 -29.18 -7.20
N VAL A 318 9.50 -29.35 -5.87
CA VAL A 318 10.22 -28.41 -5.00
C VAL A 318 11.73 -28.47 -5.30
N ALA A 319 12.28 -29.65 -5.54
CA ALA A 319 13.71 -29.83 -5.85
C ALA A 319 14.12 -29.24 -7.22
N GLN A 320 13.18 -29.14 -8.16
CA GLN A 320 13.37 -28.49 -9.46
C GLN A 320 13.22 -26.96 -9.39
N SER A 321 12.75 -26.41 -8.27
CA SER A 321 12.59 -24.98 -8.06
C SER A 321 13.85 -24.35 -7.48
N ASN A 322 14.05 -23.04 -7.70
CA ASN A 322 15.19 -22.28 -7.15
C ASN A 322 15.09 -22.04 -5.62
N LEU A 323 14.25 -22.78 -4.91
CA LEU A 323 14.11 -22.67 -3.45
C LEU A 323 15.31 -23.27 -2.71
N PRO A 324 15.65 -22.75 -1.52
CA PRO A 324 16.77 -23.26 -0.74
C PRO A 324 16.55 -24.73 -0.34
N LYS A 325 17.57 -25.57 -0.54
CA LYS A 325 17.53 -27.00 -0.16
C LYS A 325 17.62 -27.25 1.35
N SER A 326 17.97 -26.22 2.13
CA SER A 326 18.12 -26.30 3.59
C SER A 326 17.75 -24.96 4.25
N GLY A 327 17.15 -25.03 5.44
CA GLY A 327 16.70 -23.88 6.23
C GLY A 327 15.20 -23.90 6.55
N PRO A 328 14.67 -22.85 7.21
CA PRO A 328 13.28 -22.79 7.64
C PRO A 328 12.26 -22.89 6.49
N ILE A 329 12.56 -22.26 5.35
CA ILE A 329 11.71 -22.30 4.15
C ILE A 329 11.70 -23.72 3.54
N ALA A 330 12.86 -24.39 3.51
CA ALA A 330 12.97 -25.76 3.01
C ALA A 330 12.14 -26.71 3.87
N HIS A 331 12.25 -26.57 5.19
CA HIS A 331 11.47 -27.35 6.16
C HIS A 331 9.97 -27.04 6.07
N PHE A 332 9.60 -25.78 5.89
CA PHE A 332 8.21 -25.38 5.66
C PHE A 332 7.65 -26.01 4.37
N MET A 333 8.41 -25.96 3.27
CA MET A 333 8.01 -26.56 2.00
C MET A 333 7.95 -28.09 2.06
N GLU A 334 8.80 -28.72 2.85
CA GLU A 334 8.73 -30.14 3.18
C GLU A 334 7.43 -30.46 3.93
N LEU A 335 7.10 -29.69 4.97
CA LEU A 335 5.84 -29.84 5.70
C LEU A 335 4.61 -29.62 4.81
N VAL A 336 4.64 -28.61 3.93
CA VAL A 336 3.58 -28.37 2.94
C VAL A 336 3.47 -29.55 1.97
N SER A 337 4.58 -30.07 1.47
CA SER A 337 4.60 -31.22 0.56
C SER A 337 4.06 -32.49 1.23
N VAL A 338 4.42 -32.73 2.49
CA VAL A 338 3.91 -33.83 3.32
C VAL A 338 2.42 -33.66 3.65
N GLY A 339 1.97 -32.43 3.89
CA GLY A 339 0.55 -32.12 4.11
C GLY A 339 -0.30 -32.35 2.86
N LEU A 340 0.16 -31.85 1.72
CA LEU A 340 -0.52 -32.01 0.43
C LEU A 340 -0.52 -33.47 -0.05
N SER A 341 0.55 -34.24 0.19
CA SER A 341 0.60 -35.66 -0.17
C SER A 341 -0.43 -36.48 0.60
N LYS A 342 -0.68 -36.14 1.87
CA LYS A 342 -1.67 -36.78 2.73
C LYS A 342 -3.12 -36.40 2.42
N ASN A 343 -3.38 -35.31 1.67
CA ASN A 343 -4.74 -34.86 1.36
C ASN A 343 -5.35 -35.66 0.18
N PRO A 344 -6.42 -36.46 0.38
CA PRO A 344 -7.05 -37.28 -0.67
C PRO A 344 -8.01 -36.50 -1.58
N HIS A 345 -8.51 -35.34 -1.14
CA HIS A 345 -9.58 -34.61 -1.84
C HIS A 345 -9.08 -33.54 -2.82
N MET A 346 -7.75 -33.44 -3.02
CA MET A 346 -7.13 -32.46 -3.92
C MET A 346 -6.53 -33.15 -5.15
N THR A 347 -6.83 -32.60 -6.32
CA THR A 347 -6.30 -33.05 -7.60
C THR A 347 -4.78 -32.83 -7.69
N ALA A 348 -4.05 -33.66 -8.44
CA ALA A 348 -2.60 -33.49 -8.60
C ALA A 348 -2.24 -32.11 -9.18
N LYS A 349 -3.06 -31.63 -10.13
CA LYS A 349 -2.92 -30.29 -10.70
C LYS A 349 -3.07 -29.18 -9.65
N LYS A 350 -4.08 -29.27 -8.77
CA LYS A 350 -4.27 -28.28 -7.69
C LYS A 350 -3.16 -28.34 -6.66
N LYS A 351 -2.64 -29.53 -6.32
CA LYS A 351 -1.48 -29.69 -5.43
C LYS A 351 -0.24 -29.02 -6.03
N LEU A 352 0.00 -29.22 -7.32
CA LEU A 352 1.10 -28.61 -8.05
C LEU A 352 0.93 -27.08 -8.13
N GLU A 353 -0.28 -26.58 -8.38
CA GLU A 353 -0.59 -25.15 -8.36
C GLU A 353 -0.35 -24.54 -6.97
N HIS A 354 -0.71 -25.23 -5.88
CA HIS A 354 -0.38 -24.80 -4.52
C HIS A 354 1.13 -24.72 -4.28
N ILE A 355 1.88 -25.74 -4.69
CA ILE A 355 3.34 -25.75 -4.54
C ILE A 355 3.98 -24.64 -5.38
N ARG A 356 3.53 -24.47 -6.62
CA ARG A 356 3.95 -23.37 -7.48
C ARG A 356 3.61 -22.02 -6.86
N TRP A 357 2.45 -21.88 -6.24
CA TRP A 357 2.07 -20.66 -5.52
C TRP A 357 3.06 -20.36 -4.39
N PHE A 358 3.45 -21.35 -3.58
CA PHE A 358 4.46 -21.14 -2.53
C PHE A 358 5.85 -20.84 -3.10
N ILE A 359 6.26 -21.55 -4.15
CA ILE A 359 7.52 -21.27 -4.87
C ILE A 359 7.55 -19.84 -5.35
N ASN A 360 6.45 -19.40 -5.97
CA ASN A 360 6.24 -18.04 -6.43
C ASN A 360 6.27 -17.08 -5.24
N TYR A 361 5.43 -17.27 -4.22
CA TYR A 361 5.39 -16.45 -3.01
C TYR A 361 6.77 -16.22 -2.37
N PHE A 362 7.63 -17.24 -2.30
CA PHE A 362 8.97 -17.11 -1.75
C PHE A 362 10.02 -16.56 -2.72
N ASN A 363 9.85 -16.73 -4.03
CA ASN A 363 10.79 -16.25 -5.05
C ASN A 363 10.41 -14.86 -5.62
N GLU A 364 9.20 -14.37 -5.37
CA GLU A 364 8.61 -13.26 -6.15
C GLU A 364 8.81 -11.86 -5.57
N GLN A 365 9.43 -11.69 -4.39
CA GLN A 365 9.71 -10.35 -3.89
C GLN A 365 10.84 -9.73 -4.72
N LYS A 366 10.44 -8.96 -5.74
CA LYS A 366 11.36 -8.13 -6.50
C LYS A 366 11.76 -6.93 -5.67
N ALA A 367 13.04 -6.66 -5.57
CA ALA A 367 13.53 -5.41 -5.01
C ALA A 367 13.83 -4.40 -6.12
N ILE A 368 13.49 -3.14 -5.87
CA ILE A 368 13.77 -2.00 -6.72
C ILE A 368 14.73 -1.13 -5.94
N VAL A 369 15.90 -0.87 -6.52
CA VAL A 369 16.92 0.00 -5.93
C VAL A 369 16.94 1.31 -6.72
N LEU A 370 16.57 2.41 -6.07
CA LEU A 370 16.49 3.73 -6.69
C LEU A 370 17.81 4.48 -6.57
N ALA A 371 18.64 4.39 -7.61
CA ALA A 371 19.96 5.01 -7.72
C ALA A 371 20.00 6.12 -8.80
N GLY A 372 18.86 6.81 -9.01
CA GLY A 372 18.71 7.87 -10.02
C GLY A 372 18.97 9.30 -9.51
N GLY A 373 19.00 9.52 -8.19
CA GLY A 373 19.00 10.88 -7.64
C GLY A 373 20.26 11.69 -7.97
N ILE A 374 20.06 12.91 -8.49
CA ILE A 374 21.13 13.87 -8.84
C ILE A 374 21.95 14.31 -7.62
N GLY A 375 21.35 14.32 -6.42
CA GLY A 375 22.04 14.71 -5.18
C GLY A 375 22.09 16.22 -4.95
N ASN A 376 20.99 16.94 -5.21
CA ASN A 376 20.88 18.40 -5.10
C ASN A 376 21.41 19.03 -3.78
N ARG A 377 21.49 18.25 -2.68
CA ARG A 377 21.89 18.72 -1.34
C ARG A 377 23.38 18.54 -1.02
N MET A 378 24.13 17.99 -1.97
CA MET A 378 25.58 17.73 -1.85
C MET A 378 26.31 17.99 -3.17
N ARG A 379 25.83 19.01 -3.92
CA ARG A 379 26.38 19.46 -5.22
C ARG A 379 27.88 19.69 -5.17
N GLU A 380 28.40 20.12 -4.03
CA GLU A 380 29.84 20.35 -3.82
C GLU A 380 30.71 19.13 -4.17
N ILE A 381 30.15 17.91 -4.10
CA ILE A 381 30.81 16.67 -4.50
C ILE A 381 30.14 16.04 -5.72
N THR A 382 28.81 16.12 -5.81
CA THR A 382 28.07 15.40 -6.86
C THR A 382 28.20 16.01 -8.25
N ASP A 383 28.65 17.27 -8.37
CA ASP A 383 28.97 17.89 -9.67
C ASP A 383 30.09 17.10 -10.38
N ALA A 384 31.01 16.52 -9.62
CA ALA A 384 32.13 15.75 -10.17
C ALA A 384 31.85 14.25 -10.30
N ILE A 385 31.08 13.67 -9.37
CA ILE A 385 30.82 12.22 -9.30
C ILE A 385 29.35 11.98 -8.98
N PRO A 386 28.62 11.20 -9.80
CA PRO A 386 27.25 10.85 -9.52
C PRO A 386 27.09 10.24 -8.12
N LYS A 387 26.03 10.62 -7.41
CA LYS A 387 25.79 10.23 -6.01
C LYS A 387 25.94 8.73 -5.75
N CYS A 388 25.49 7.91 -6.68
CA CYS A 388 25.49 6.45 -6.54
C CYS A 388 26.88 5.84 -6.59
N LEU A 389 27.83 6.52 -7.24
CA LEU A 389 29.21 6.11 -7.41
C LEU A 389 30.13 6.64 -6.31
N LEU A 390 29.61 7.42 -5.36
CA LEU A 390 30.43 7.97 -4.28
C LEU A 390 31.03 6.84 -3.43
N PRO A 391 32.33 6.93 -3.10
CA PRO A 391 33.00 5.87 -2.37
C PRO A 391 32.71 5.96 -0.87
N VAL A 392 32.17 4.89 -0.29
CA VAL A 392 32.10 4.67 1.16
C VAL A 392 32.97 3.46 1.47
N ALA A 393 33.99 3.65 2.31
CA ALA A 393 35.00 2.62 2.60
C ALA A 393 35.64 1.97 1.35
N GLY A 394 35.88 2.78 0.30
CA GLY A 394 36.49 2.32 -0.96
C GLY A 394 35.54 1.59 -1.91
N VAL A 395 34.24 1.54 -1.61
CA VAL A 395 33.22 0.89 -2.45
C VAL A 395 32.10 1.88 -2.79
N PRO A 396 31.56 1.87 -4.02
CA PRO A 396 30.43 2.74 -4.40
C PRO A 396 29.18 2.55 -3.52
N VAL A 397 28.43 3.62 -3.29
CA VAL A 397 27.22 3.58 -2.45
C VAL A 397 26.19 2.57 -2.93
N PHE A 398 25.95 2.47 -4.24
CA PHE A 398 24.93 1.57 -4.80
C PHE A 398 25.17 0.08 -4.45
N TRP A 399 26.42 -0.30 -4.11
CA TRP A 399 26.75 -1.67 -3.74
C TRP A 399 26.17 -2.06 -2.37
N TYR A 400 26.02 -1.14 -1.43
CA TYR A 400 25.51 -1.41 -0.09
C TYR A 400 24.07 -1.96 -0.06
N PRO A 401 23.08 -1.31 -0.71
CA PRO A 401 21.72 -1.86 -0.76
C PRO A 401 21.67 -3.18 -1.54
N LEU A 402 22.50 -3.37 -2.58
CA LEU A 402 22.59 -4.65 -3.29
C LEU A 402 23.16 -5.77 -2.40
N ASN A 403 24.21 -5.47 -1.63
CA ASN A 403 24.78 -6.41 -0.68
C ASN A 403 23.78 -6.76 0.43
N LEU A 404 23.02 -5.78 0.92
CA LEU A 404 21.94 -5.99 1.89
C LEU A 404 20.89 -6.97 1.33
N LEU A 405 20.42 -6.75 0.11
CA LEU A 405 19.47 -7.65 -0.57
C LEU A 405 20.04 -9.05 -0.77
N SER A 406 21.31 -9.16 -1.18
CA SER A 406 22.01 -10.43 -1.34
C SER A 406 22.07 -11.24 -0.04
N ARG A 407 22.41 -10.57 1.07
CA ARG A 407 22.46 -11.20 2.41
C ARG A 407 21.10 -11.74 2.84
N HIS A 408 20.02 -11.02 2.51
CA HIS A 408 18.65 -11.42 2.79
C HIS A 408 18.03 -12.35 1.74
N ARG A 409 18.82 -12.83 0.77
CA ARG A 409 18.44 -13.78 -0.29
C ARG A 409 17.34 -13.26 -1.21
N ILE A 410 17.29 -11.95 -1.44
CA ILE A 410 16.44 -11.36 -2.46
C ILE A 410 17.26 -11.36 -3.77
N ILE A 411 16.91 -12.27 -4.67
CA ILE A 411 17.73 -12.61 -5.85
C ILE A 411 17.44 -11.67 -7.03
N ASP A 412 16.16 -11.39 -7.28
CA ASP A 412 15.73 -10.56 -8.40
C ASP A 412 15.68 -9.08 -7.99
N VAL A 413 16.58 -8.29 -8.56
CA VAL A 413 16.73 -6.86 -8.25
C VAL A 413 16.68 -6.03 -9.52
N ILE A 414 15.90 -4.96 -9.50
CA ILE A 414 15.88 -3.92 -10.54
C ILE A 414 16.65 -2.72 -10.00
N LEU A 415 17.79 -2.40 -10.60
CA LEU A 415 18.59 -1.22 -10.25
C LEU A 415 18.24 -0.10 -11.23
N VAL A 416 17.65 0.98 -10.72
CA VAL A 416 17.32 2.17 -11.51
C VAL A 416 18.42 3.20 -11.36
N THR A 417 19.02 3.62 -12.47
CA THR A 417 20.08 4.65 -12.46
C THR A 417 19.79 5.71 -13.52
N SER A 418 20.50 6.84 -13.48
CA SER A 418 20.52 7.76 -14.61
C SER A 418 21.07 7.07 -15.87
N THR A 419 20.55 7.40 -17.05
CA THR A 419 21.01 6.80 -18.32
C THR A 419 22.52 6.96 -18.54
N LYS A 420 23.10 8.09 -18.09
CA LYS A 420 24.52 8.40 -18.18
C LYS A 420 25.40 7.43 -17.38
N THR A 421 24.92 6.96 -16.23
CA THR A 421 25.69 6.11 -15.30
C THR A 421 25.51 4.62 -15.53
N VAL A 422 24.56 4.19 -16.37
CA VAL A 422 24.29 2.75 -16.63
C VAL A 422 25.54 2.01 -17.11
N ALA A 423 26.30 2.60 -18.04
CA ALA A 423 27.47 1.95 -18.62
C ALA A 423 28.58 1.75 -17.58
N GLU A 424 28.82 2.76 -16.74
CA GLU A 424 29.80 2.72 -15.67
C GLU A 424 29.42 1.69 -14.60
N VAL A 425 28.16 1.70 -14.14
CA VAL A 425 27.66 0.73 -13.16
C VAL A 425 27.76 -0.70 -13.70
N LYS A 426 27.40 -0.95 -14.97
CA LYS A 426 27.58 -2.26 -15.61
C LYS A 426 29.05 -2.68 -15.62
N SER A 427 29.96 -1.79 -16.01
CA SER A 427 31.39 -2.09 -16.04
C SER A 427 31.95 -2.43 -14.66
N LEU A 428 31.50 -1.72 -13.61
CA LEU A 428 31.93 -1.93 -12.23
C LEU A 428 31.42 -3.26 -11.68
N LEU A 429 30.16 -3.61 -11.94
CA LEU A 429 29.58 -4.89 -11.51
C LEU A 429 30.28 -6.11 -12.12
N HIS A 430 30.80 -5.99 -13.35
CA HIS A 430 31.57 -7.05 -14.00
C HIS A 430 33.05 -7.09 -13.59
N HIS A 431 33.56 -6.04 -12.95
CA HIS A 431 34.98 -5.94 -12.60
C HIS A 431 35.28 -6.65 -11.26
N ASP A 432 36.37 -7.43 -11.21
CA ASP A 432 36.87 -8.12 -9.99
C ASP A 432 37.29 -7.19 -8.83
N LYS A 433 37.15 -5.87 -8.96
CA LYS A 433 37.51 -4.90 -7.93
C LYS A 433 36.43 -4.77 -6.85
N LEU A 434 35.18 -5.10 -7.16
CA LEU A 434 34.10 -5.06 -6.18
C LEU A 434 34.11 -6.33 -5.31
N PRO A 435 33.78 -6.21 -4.01
CA PRO A 435 33.59 -7.39 -3.17
C PRO A 435 32.49 -8.25 -3.77
N LYS A 436 32.78 -9.54 -3.96
CA LYS A 436 31.80 -10.50 -4.47
C LYS A 436 30.61 -10.58 -3.52
N PHE A 437 29.41 -10.60 -4.11
CA PHE A 437 28.18 -10.79 -3.37
C PHE A 437 28.15 -12.18 -2.72
N ALA A 438 27.51 -12.28 -1.54
CA ALA A 438 27.39 -13.54 -0.83
C ALA A 438 26.56 -14.58 -1.63
N ASN A 439 25.54 -14.13 -2.35
CA ASN A 439 24.68 -14.94 -3.20
C ASN A 439 24.62 -14.38 -4.64
N SER A 440 24.38 -15.24 -5.63
CA SER A 440 24.15 -14.83 -7.02
C SER A 440 22.90 -13.96 -7.12
N LEU A 441 23.06 -12.70 -7.54
CA LEU A 441 21.99 -11.76 -7.80
C LEU A 441 21.69 -11.69 -9.29
N ASN A 442 20.40 -11.59 -9.64
CA ASN A 442 19.95 -11.24 -10.97
C ASN A 442 19.60 -9.74 -10.98
N ILE A 443 20.48 -8.93 -11.56
CA ILE A 443 20.37 -7.48 -11.54
C ILE A 443 19.95 -6.99 -12.93
N ASP A 444 18.71 -6.50 -13.05
CA ASP A 444 18.24 -5.79 -14.24
C ASP A 444 18.50 -4.28 -14.05
N ILE A 445 19.32 -3.69 -14.93
CA ILE A 445 19.73 -2.28 -14.80
C ILE A 445 18.92 -1.45 -15.79
N VAL A 446 18.10 -0.55 -15.24
CA VAL A 446 17.23 0.34 -16.01
C VAL A 446 17.74 1.76 -15.92
N GLY A 447 18.00 2.37 -17.08
CA GLY A 447 18.36 3.79 -17.17
C GLY A 447 17.12 4.66 -17.32
N THR A 448 16.95 5.66 -16.46
CA THR A 448 15.88 6.66 -16.55
C THR A 448 16.45 8.06 -16.47
N ASP A 449 15.89 9.00 -17.25
CA ASP A 449 16.22 10.44 -17.16
C ASP A 449 15.20 11.22 -16.32
N LEU A 450 14.27 10.50 -15.67
CA LEU A 450 13.28 11.06 -14.77
C LEU A 450 13.93 11.31 -13.40
N ASP A 451 13.77 12.53 -12.89
CA ASP A 451 14.27 12.93 -11.58
C ASP A 451 13.33 12.49 -10.44
N ASP A 452 12.07 12.25 -10.78
CA ASP A 452 10.98 11.98 -9.86
C ASP A 452 10.85 10.49 -9.52
N THR A 453 10.98 10.17 -8.23
CA THR A 453 10.93 8.78 -7.74
C THR A 453 9.59 8.07 -7.98
N GLY A 454 8.48 8.81 -7.94
CA GLY A 454 7.14 8.27 -8.19
C GLY A 454 6.93 7.91 -9.68
N HIS A 455 7.29 8.81 -10.58
CA HIS A 455 7.29 8.55 -12.03
C HIS A 455 8.20 7.38 -12.42
N VAL A 456 9.36 7.25 -11.78
CA VAL A 456 10.25 6.09 -11.98
C VAL A 456 9.55 4.78 -11.61
N LEU A 457 8.79 4.76 -10.52
CA LEU A 457 8.05 3.57 -10.11
C LEU A 457 6.95 3.19 -11.12
N LEU A 458 6.22 4.18 -11.64
CA LEU A 458 5.20 3.98 -12.68
C LEU A 458 5.79 3.43 -13.99
N SER A 459 6.98 3.90 -14.38
CA SER A 459 7.68 3.39 -15.56
C SER A 459 8.04 1.89 -15.48
N LEU A 460 8.13 1.36 -14.26
CA LEU A 460 8.47 -0.04 -13.98
C LEU A 460 7.25 -0.95 -13.85
N LYS A 461 6.03 -0.44 -14.00
CA LYS A 461 4.79 -1.21 -13.75
C LYS A 461 4.75 -2.55 -14.48
N ASP A 462 5.15 -2.57 -15.76
CA ASP A 462 5.09 -3.78 -16.60
C ASP A 462 6.07 -4.86 -16.12
N LYS A 463 7.13 -4.46 -15.42
CA LYS A 463 8.15 -5.36 -14.88
C LYS A 463 7.79 -5.89 -13.49
N ILE A 464 6.90 -5.21 -12.76
CA ILE A 464 6.52 -5.53 -11.38
C ILE A 464 5.20 -6.31 -11.39
N LYS A 465 5.27 -7.62 -11.15
CA LYS A 465 4.09 -8.50 -11.15
C LYS A 465 3.53 -8.79 -9.75
N ASN A 466 4.37 -8.68 -8.73
CA ASN A 466 4.10 -9.09 -7.37
C ASN A 466 4.47 -7.97 -6.39
N ASP A 467 4.28 -8.22 -5.10
CA ASP A 467 4.70 -7.33 -4.04
C ASP A 467 6.20 -7.03 -4.15
N PHE A 468 6.56 -5.77 -3.93
CA PHE A 468 7.89 -5.28 -4.23
C PHE A 468 8.45 -4.45 -3.09
N ILE A 469 9.77 -4.49 -2.97
CA ILE A 469 10.53 -3.75 -1.97
C ILE A 469 11.20 -2.59 -2.70
N VAL A 470 11.05 -1.37 -2.21
CA VAL A 470 11.75 -0.20 -2.72
C VAL A 470 12.83 0.19 -1.71
N ILE A 471 14.07 0.26 -2.17
CA ILE A 471 15.22 0.67 -1.36
C ILE A 471 15.91 1.83 -2.07
N SER A 472 16.25 2.88 -1.33
CA SER A 472 17.07 3.95 -1.88
C SER A 472 18.50 3.48 -2.16
N GLY A 473 19.05 3.87 -3.30
CA GLY A 473 20.41 3.53 -3.72
C GLY A 473 21.51 4.13 -2.84
N ASP A 474 21.15 5.07 -1.97
CA ASP A 474 22.02 5.76 -1.03
C ASP A 474 21.87 5.29 0.43
N PHE A 475 21.12 4.20 0.64
CA PHE A 475 20.93 3.59 1.94
C PHE A 475 22.13 2.72 2.33
N VAL A 476 22.76 3.03 3.46
CA VAL A 476 23.90 2.30 4.02
C VAL A 476 23.56 1.85 5.43
N SER A 477 23.53 0.53 5.65
CA SER A 477 23.29 -0.04 6.98
C SER A 477 23.87 -1.44 7.16
N ASP A 478 24.00 -1.86 8.41
CA ASP A 478 24.33 -3.22 8.82
C ASP A 478 23.10 -4.08 9.17
N LEU A 479 21.89 -3.52 8.97
CA LEU A 479 20.60 -4.02 9.42
C LEU A 479 20.20 -5.40 8.84
N SER A 480 19.42 -6.17 9.60
CA SER A 480 18.62 -7.27 9.04
C SER A 480 17.27 -6.80 8.51
N LEU A 481 16.93 -7.08 7.24
CA LEU A 481 15.61 -6.78 6.65
C LEU A 481 14.53 -7.79 7.06
N GLN A 482 14.89 -8.94 7.65
CA GLN A 482 13.93 -9.98 8.01
C GLN A 482 12.83 -9.51 8.98
N PRO A 483 13.13 -8.75 10.05
CA PRO A 483 12.10 -8.22 10.93
C PRO A 483 11.08 -7.34 10.19
N LEU A 484 11.54 -6.43 9.33
CA LEU A 484 10.67 -5.60 8.48
C LEU A 484 9.74 -6.45 7.61
N LEU A 485 10.29 -7.48 6.95
CA LEU A 485 9.51 -8.39 6.10
C LEU A 485 8.51 -9.22 6.93
N ASN A 486 8.88 -9.60 8.15
CA ASN A 486 7.98 -10.33 9.05
C ASN A 486 6.81 -9.47 9.49
N VAL A 487 7.03 -8.18 9.78
CA VAL A 487 5.96 -7.22 10.09
C VAL A 487 5.01 -7.09 8.91
N TYR A 488 5.56 -6.90 7.70
CA TYR A 488 4.76 -6.83 6.47
C TYR A 488 3.89 -8.09 6.29
N ARG A 489 4.51 -9.28 6.39
CA ARG A 489 3.84 -10.57 6.21
C ARG A 489 2.80 -10.87 7.29
N ALA A 490 3.09 -10.56 8.56
CA ALA A 490 2.19 -10.82 9.68
C ALA A 490 0.97 -9.88 9.67
N SER A 491 1.18 -8.64 9.21
CA SER A 491 0.14 -7.60 9.25
C SER A 491 -0.72 -7.54 7.99
N ASP A 492 -0.31 -8.20 6.88
CA ASP A 492 -0.86 -8.08 5.52
C ASP A 492 -1.14 -6.61 5.16
N ALA A 493 -0.14 -5.77 5.43
CA ALA A 493 -0.22 -4.33 5.20
C ALA A 493 -0.05 -4.02 3.72
N TRP A 494 -0.69 -2.94 3.26
CA TRP A 494 -0.50 -2.44 1.90
C TRP A 494 0.84 -1.70 1.75
N PHE A 495 1.28 -1.10 2.84
CA PHE A 495 2.52 -0.34 2.93
C PHE A 495 3.21 -0.64 4.26
N THR A 496 4.52 -0.89 4.22
CA THR A 496 5.35 -0.95 5.42
C THR A 496 6.65 -0.19 5.21
N CYS A 497 6.99 0.74 6.12
CA CYS A 497 8.25 1.49 6.06
C CYS A 497 9.19 1.14 7.22
N LEU A 498 10.48 1.44 7.00
CA LEU A 498 11.53 1.33 8.00
C LEU A 498 11.86 2.71 8.59
N LEU A 499 11.80 2.83 9.91
CA LEU A 499 12.12 4.06 10.64
C LEU A 499 13.26 3.85 11.63
N ALA A 500 14.21 4.76 11.71
CA ALA A 500 15.36 4.66 12.61
C ALA A 500 15.49 5.87 13.55
N GLU A 501 15.72 5.63 14.85
CA GLU A 501 15.94 6.71 15.85
C GLU A 501 17.35 7.33 15.72
N ASN A 502 18.35 6.53 15.34
CA ASN A 502 19.76 6.91 15.32
C ASN A 502 20.34 6.97 13.90
N ALA A 503 19.68 7.69 12.98
CA ALA A 503 20.29 7.90 11.67
C ALA A 503 21.57 8.73 11.82
N VAL A 504 22.66 8.26 11.21
CA VAL A 504 23.98 8.89 11.33
C VAL A 504 23.97 10.27 10.67
N ASN A 505 23.90 11.33 11.48
CA ASN A 505 23.95 12.71 11.05
C ASN A 505 25.04 13.47 11.83
N GLY A 506 25.99 14.04 11.10
CA GLY A 506 27.15 14.75 11.66
C GLY A 506 27.21 16.23 11.26
N PRO A 507 28.11 17.01 11.89
CA PRO A 507 28.37 18.38 11.48
C PRO A 507 28.87 18.42 10.03
N THR A 508 28.32 19.33 9.24
CA THR A 508 28.73 19.48 7.83
C THR A 508 30.02 20.30 7.74
N PRO A 509 31.08 19.80 7.08
CA PRO A 509 32.25 20.61 6.74
C PRO A 509 31.91 21.73 5.75
N GLY A 510 32.75 22.76 5.67
CA GLY A 510 32.60 23.87 4.75
C GLY A 510 31.93 25.11 5.36
N PRO A 511 31.36 26.00 4.53
CA PRO A 511 30.78 27.27 4.96
C PRO A 511 29.69 27.05 6.00
N LYS A 512 29.69 27.89 7.04
CA LYS A 512 28.71 27.83 8.14
C LYS A 512 27.32 28.28 7.67
N VAL A 513 26.65 27.44 6.90
CA VAL A 513 25.24 27.60 6.53
C VAL A 513 24.37 26.89 7.56
N LYS A 514 23.33 27.54 8.06
CA LYS A 514 22.31 26.87 8.88
C LYS A 514 21.60 25.85 8.00
N ARG A 515 21.94 24.56 8.16
CA ARG A 515 21.21 23.45 7.54
C ARG A 515 20.20 22.91 8.56
N SER A 516 18.97 22.63 8.12
CA SER A 516 17.93 21.98 8.94
C SER A 516 18.40 20.60 9.41
N LYS A 517 17.94 20.18 10.60
CA LYS A 517 18.35 18.91 11.21
C LYS A 517 17.66 17.68 10.61
N TYR A 518 16.82 17.85 9.58
CA TYR A 518 16.14 16.81 8.81
C TYR A 518 15.57 15.70 9.70
N ARG A 519 14.64 16.09 10.58
CA ARG A 519 13.88 15.17 11.42
C ARG A 519 12.43 15.14 10.98
N ASP A 520 11.99 13.98 10.55
CA ASP A 520 10.60 13.78 10.15
C ASP A 520 9.71 13.72 11.39
N LEU A 521 8.50 14.28 11.31
CA LEU A 521 7.47 14.10 12.33
C LEU A 521 6.66 12.87 11.98
N VAL A 522 6.77 11.82 12.80
CA VAL A 522 6.06 10.56 12.60
C VAL A 522 4.95 10.41 13.62
N ILE A 523 3.75 10.09 13.15
CA ILE A 523 2.57 9.86 13.96
C ILE A 523 2.19 8.37 13.88
N THR A 524 2.14 7.70 15.03
CA THR A 524 1.93 6.26 15.16
C THR A 524 0.88 5.93 16.21
N THR A 525 0.28 4.75 16.14
CA THR A 525 -0.50 4.20 17.26
C THR A 525 0.43 3.57 18.30
N PRO A 526 0.30 3.89 19.60
CA PRO A 526 1.01 3.14 20.64
C PRO A 526 0.57 1.67 20.61
N THR A 527 1.53 0.75 20.60
CA THR A 527 1.25 -0.66 20.87
C THR A 527 1.25 -0.89 22.38
N ASP A 528 0.18 -1.49 22.91
CA ASP A 528 0.05 -1.79 24.34
C ASP A 528 1.07 -2.86 24.83
N THR A 529 1.78 -3.51 23.92
CA THR A 529 2.76 -4.54 24.24
C THR A 529 4.19 -4.02 24.10
N PRO A 530 5.00 -4.00 25.18
CA PRO A 530 6.37 -3.48 25.17
C PRO A 530 7.38 -4.31 24.36
N PHE A 531 6.94 -5.41 23.72
CA PHE A 531 7.77 -6.35 22.98
C PHE A 531 7.59 -6.29 21.45
N THR A 532 6.60 -5.55 20.94
CA THR A 532 6.40 -5.38 19.49
C THR A 532 6.66 -3.93 19.12
N HIS A 533 7.78 -3.68 18.45
CA HIS A 533 8.14 -2.39 17.85
C HIS A 533 7.35 -2.08 16.56
N ASP A 534 6.18 -2.70 16.42
CA ASP A 534 5.36 -2.72 15.23
C ASP A 534 4.20 -1.75 15.44
N SER A 535 4.34 -0.53 14.93
CA SER A 535 3.29 0.47 15.09
C SER A 535 2.56 0.69 13.78
N GLN A 536 1.23 0.86 13.87
CA GLN A 536 0.49 1.35 12.72
C GLN A 536 0.93 2.79 12.45
N LEU A 537 1.40 3.03 11.23
CA LEU A 537 1.76 4.36 10.78
C LEU A 537 0.47 5.08 10.40
N LEU A 538 0.24 6.25 10.98
CA LEU A 538 -0.97 7.05 10.75
C LEU A 538 -0.70 8.25 9.85
N HIS A 539 0.42 8.93 10.10
CA HIS A 539 0.80 10.12 9.34
C HIS A 539 2.31 10.35 9.42
N MET A 540 2.89 10.94 8.38
CA MET A 540 4.31 11.27 8.30
C MET A 540 4.44 12.61 7.59
N ILE A 541 5.21 13.53 8.20
CA ILE A 541 5.40 14.88 7.69
C ILE A 541 6.89 15.18 7.67
N ALA A 542 7.40 15.63 6.53
CA ALA A 542 8.79 16.04 6.39
C ALA A 542 9.02 17.41 7.05
N GLU A 543 10.18 17.62 7.68
CA GLU A 543 10.52 18.92 8.30
C GLU A 543 10.45 20.09 7.30
N GLU A 544 10.69 19.82 6.02
CA GLU A 544 10.72 20.82 4.93
C GLU A 544 9.34 21.37 4.58
N GLU A 545 8.28 20.66 4.94
CA GLU A 545 6.88 21.09 4.73
C GLU A 545 6.33 21.84 5.94
N VAL A 546 7.07 21.84 7.06
CA VAL A 546 6.66 22.48 8.30
C VAL A 546 7.26 23.87 8.38
N ASP A 547 6.43 24.87 8.13
CA ASP A 547 6.76 26.27 8.39
C ASP A 547 6.67 26.56 9.92
N ASP A 548 5.50 27.00 10.38
CA ASP A 548 5.26 27.37 11.79
C ASP A 548 4.27 26.44 12.51
N ALA A 549 3.37 25.78 11.76
CA ALA A 549 2.30 24.95 12.31
C ALA A 549 2.12 23.66 11.50
N VAL A 550 1.82 22.58 12.21
CA VAL A 550 1.56 21.26 11.62
C VAL A 550 0.05 21.05 11.53
N ALA A 551 -0.46 20.83 10.31
CA ALA A 551 -1.86 20.47 10.09
C ALA A 551 -2.03 18.95 10.22
N ILE A 552 -2.90 18.52 11.13
CA ILE A 552 -3.27 17.10 11.31
C ILE A 552 -4.77 16.96 11.05
N PRO A 553 -5.21 16.04 10.19
CA PRO A 553 -6.64 15.81 9.94
C PRO A 553 -7.39 15.41 11.22
N ASN A 554 -8.58 15.99 11.44
CA ASN A 554 -9.39 15.70 12.62
C ASN A 554 -9.94 14.27 12.61
N GLU A 555 -10.18 13.74 11.41
CA GLU A 555 -10.70 12.41 11.13
C GLU A 555 -9.78 11.30 11.66
N LEU A 556 -8.47 11.59 11.74
CA LEU A 556 -7.50 10.69 12.36
C LEU A 556 -7.84 10.45 13.83
N PHE A 557 -8.20 11.51 14.57
CA PHE A 557 -8.57 11.41 15.99
C PHE A 557 -9.96 10.83 16.21
N GLU A 558 -10.86 10.93 15.21
CA GLU A 558 -12.16 10.26 15.28
C GLU A 558 -12.02 8.73 15.24
N LYS A 559 -11.08 8.24 14.42
CA LYS A 559 -10.84 6.80 14.23
C LYS A 559 -9.88 6.22 15.25
N PHE A 560 -8.80 6.92 15.58
CA PHE A 560 -7.74 6.45 16.47
C PHE A 560 -7.72 7.26 17.77
N ARG A 561 -8.04 6.62 18.89
CA ARG A 561 -8.09 7.28 20.20
C ARG A 561 -6.72 7.54 20.81
N ASN A 562 -5.77 6.64 20.54
CA ASN A 562 -4.43 6.68 21.09
C ASN A 562 -3.45 6.95 19.95
N VAL A 563 -2.79 8.11 20.00
CA VAL A 563 -1.87 8.57 18.96
C VAL A 563 -0.60 9.07 19.64
N SER A 564 0.55 8.63 19.14
CA SER A 564 1.88 9.07 19.58
C SER A 564 2.57 9.79 18.42
N ALA A 565 3.00 11.02 18.66
CA ALA A 565 3.81 11.78 17.72
C ALA A 565 5.26 11.81 18.21
N SER A 566 6.20 11.48 17.33
CA SER A 566 7.63 11.43 17.63
C SER A 566 8.42 12.08 16.49
N GLY A 567 9.25 13.07 16.83
CA GLY A 567 10.26 13.66 15.93
C GLY A 567 11.64 13.04 16.10
N LYS A 568 11.70 11.82 16.66
CA LYS A 568 12.96 11.10 16.91
C LYS A 568 13.37 10.22 15.75
N TYR A 569 12.40 9.78 14.95
CA TYR A 569 12.61 8.80 13.90
C TYR A 569 12.84 9.50 12.57
N ASN A 570 13.83 9.02 11.82
CA ASN A 570 14.08 9.44 10.46
C ASN A 570 13.69 8.33 9.50
N ASP A 571 13.14 8.73 8.35
CA ASP A 571 12.84 7.79 7.27
C ASP A 571 14.13 7.25 6.62
N CYS A 572 14.20 5.93 6.48
CA CYS A 572 15.32 5.24 5.86
C CYS A 572 15.15 5.04 4.34
N HIS A 573 14.01 5.43 3.77
CA HIS A 573 13.64 5.19 2.37
C HIS A 573 13.73 3.69 1.99
N VAL A 574 13.28 2.84 2.91
CA VAL A 574 13.10 1.41 2.70
C VAL A 574 11.62 1.11 2.90
N TYR A 575 10.96 0.72 1.81
CA TYR A 575 9.52 0.53 1.75
C TYR A 575 9.19 -0.86 1.20
N VAL A 576 8.10 -1.45 1.70
CA VAL A 576 7.51 -2.67 1.16
C VAL A 576 6.08 -2.33 0.74
N PHE A 577 5.77 -2.54 -0.53
CA PHE A 577 4.47 -2.25 -1.11
C PHE A 577 3.79 -3.52 -1.60
N LYS A 578 2.47 -3.57 -1.39
CA LYS A 578 1.61 -4.55 -2.06
C LYS A 578 1.49 -4.18 -3.54
N HIS A 579 1.44 -5.17 -4.43
CA HIS A 579 1.31 -4.93 -5.87
C HIS A 579 0.11 -4.04 -6.24
N ALA A 580 -0.99 -4.15 -5.48
CA ALA A 580 -2.20 -3.36 -5.66
C ALA A 580 -1.98 -1.84 -5.58
N VAL A 581 -0.93 -1.39 -4.87
CA VAL A 581 -0.59 0.03 -4.75
C VAL A 581 -0.24 0.65 -6.10
N LEU A 582 0.40 -0.09 -7.02
CA LEU A 582 0.74 0.45 -8.35
C LEU A 582 -0.50 0.84 -9.15
N LYS A 583 -1.59 0.07 -9.03
CA LYS A 583 -2.87 0.38 -9.68
C LYS A 583 -3.52 1.62 -9.09
N LEU A 584 -3.42 1.80 -7.77
CA LEU A 584 -3.93 3.00 -7.11
C LEU A 584 -3.19 4.26 -7.56
N ILE A 585 -1.88 4.17 -7.76
CA ILE A 585 -1.09 5.31 -8.25
C ILE A 585 -1.42 5.62 -9.71
N GLU A 586 -1.74 4.60 -10.53
CA GLU A 586 -2.14 4.76 -11.94
C GLU A 586 -3.54 5.35 -12.13
N GLU A 587 -4.47 5.09 -11.20
CA GLU A 587 -5.83 5.64 -11.25
C GLU A 587 -5.90 7.12 -10.86
N GLU A 588 -4.88 7.62 -10.17
CA GLU A 588 -4.73 9.03 -9.79
C GLU A 588 -3.87 9.77 -10.84
N ASP A 589 -3.96 11.11 -10.89
CA ASP A 589 -3.27 11.90 -11.91
C ASP A 589 -1.73 11.80 -11.77
N GLU A 590 -1.05 11.38 -12.85
CA GLU A 590 0.42 11.17 -12.87
C GLU A 590 1.19 12.43 -12.45
N GLU A 591 0.69 13.63 -12.80
CA GLU A 591 1.33 14.92 -12.50
C GLU A 591 1.38 15.26 -10.99
N GLU A 592 0.56 14.63 -10.15
CA GLU A 592 0.55 14.86 -8.69
C GLU A 592 1.49 13.91 -7.91
N MET A 593 2.10 12.91 -8.56
CA MET A 593 2.84 11.82 -7.91
C MET A 593 4.32 11.76 -8.31
N ALA A 594 5.04 12.88 -8.14
CA ALA A 594 6.47 13.02 -8.32
C ALA A 594 7.33 12.28 -7.27
N SER A 595 6.97 12.31 -5.98
CA SER A 595 7.80 11.80 -4.88
C SER A 595 7.14 10.68 -4.08
N ILE A 596 7.85 9.56 -3.90
CA ILE A 596 7.37 8.47 -3.06
C ILE A 596 7.15 8.95 -1.61
N LYS A 597 8.11 9.70 -1.05
CA LYS A 597 8.06 10.11 0.35
C LYS A 597 7.03 11.21 0.62
N ASN A 598 6.93 12.20 -0.26
CA ASN A 598 6.14 13.41 0.02
C ASN A 598 4.69 13.32 -0.50
N GLU A 599 4.42 12.48 -1.51
CA GLU A 599 3.08 12.39 -2.11
C GLU A 599 2.49 11.00 -1.95
N ILE A 600 3.17 9.95 -2.43
CA ILE A 600 2.62 8.58 -2.42
C ILE A 600 2.41 8.06 -0.99
N VAL A 601 3.38 8.26 -0.08
CA VAL A 601 3.23 7.80 1.30
C VAL A 601 2.11 8.56 2.04
N PRO A 602 2.07 9.91 2.05
CA PRO A 602 0.94 10.64 2.62
C PRO A 602 -0.41 10.30 1.98
N PHE A 603 -0.46 10.07 0.66
CA PHE A 603 -1.65 9.60 -0.03
C PHE A 603 -2.15 8.28 0.54
N LEU A 604 -1.28 7.26 0.64
CA LEU A 604 -1.65 5.96 1.21
C LEU A 604 -2.08 6.05 2.68
N LEU A 605 -1.44 6.93 3.44
CA LEU A 605 -1.81 7.20 4.83
C LEU A 605 -3.19 7.88 4.92
N SER A 606 -3.51 8.79 4.01
CA SER A 606 -4.82 9.45 3.98
C SER A 606 -5.98 8.48 3.76
N ARG A 607 -5.75 7.44 2.95
CA ARG A 607 -6.70 6.37 2.66
C ARG A 607 -6.94 5.43 3.85
N GLN A 608 -6.19 5.56 4.95
CA GLN A 608 -6.48 4.84 6.19
C GLN A 608 -7.69 5.40 6.92
N TYR A 609 -7.97 6.70 6.82
CA TYR A 609 -9.09 7.37 7.48
C TYR A 609 -10.18 7.80 6.49
N TYR A 610 -9.85 8.06 5.22
CA TYR A 610 -10.82 8.23 4.14
C TYR A 610 -10.98 6.94 3.32
N PRO A 611 -12.07 6.15 3.50
CA PRO A 611 -12.26 4.89 2.78
C PRO A 611 -12.51 5.12 1.28
N MET A 612 -12.10 4.15 0.46
CA MET A 612 -12.37 4.14 -0.99
C MET A 612 -13.80 3.68 -1.31
N GLU A 613 -14.34 4.14 -2.45
CA GLU A 613 -15.58 3.61 -3.04
C GLU A 613 -15.30 2.23 -3.68
N GLU A 614 -16.28 1.31 -3.67
CA GLU A 614 -16.10 -0.10 -4.09
C GLU A 614 -15.63 -0.27 -5.55
N GLU A 615 -15.84 0.72 -6.42
CA GLU A 615 -15.48 0.66 -7.84
C GLU A 615 -13.97 0.76 -8.11
N ASN A 616 -13.21 1.45 -7.25
CA ASN A 616 -11.78 1.72 -7.44
C ASN A 616 -10.87 0.71 -6.70
N ILE A 617 -11.42 -0.43 -6.28
CA ILE A 617 -10.64 -1.44 -5.56
C ILE A 617 -10.07 -2.43 -6.58
N PRO A 618 -8.74 -2.62 -6.61
CA PRO A 618 -8.14 -3.69 -7.39
C PRO A 618 -8.72 -5.04 -6.95
N LYS A 619 -9.42 -5.74 -7.87
CA LYS A 619 -10.01 -7.06 -7.59
C LYS A 619 -8.90 -8.05 -7.21
N GLU A 620 -8.75 -8.32 -5.92
CA GLU A 620 -7.90 -9.40 -5.43
C GLU A 620 -8.50 -10.77 -5.79
N PRO A 621 -7.67 -11.80 -6.02
CA PRO A 621 -8.17 -13.15 -6.30
C PRO A 621 -8.91 -13.71 -5.06
N SER A 622 -10.03 -14.42 -5.26
CA SER A 622 -10.97 -14.78 -4.18
C SER A 622 -10.35 -15.55 -3.00
N TRP A 623 -9.20 -16.21 -3.22
CA TRP A 623 -8.49 -16.96 -2.19
C TRP A 623 -7.75 -16.07 -1.17
N SER A 624 -7.34 -14.84 -1.52
CA SER A 624 -6.71 -13.91 -0.55
C SER A 624 -7.72 -13.46 0.51
N ILE A 625 -8.97 -13.26 0.07
CA ILE A 625 -10.12 -12.96 0.91
C ILE A 625 -10.41 -14.14 1.84
N HIS A 626 -10.38 -15.38 1.32
CA HIS A 626 -10.54 -16.58 2.14
C HIS A 626 -9.39 -16.79 3.14
N ALA A 627 -8.15 -16.49 2.77
CA ALA A 627 -6.99 -16.56 3.67
C ALA A 627 -7.11 -15.55 4.83
N ARG A 628 -7.59 -14.32 4.56
CA ARG A 628 -7.88 -13.32 5.61
C ARG A 628 -9.04 -13.74 6.50
N MET A 629 -10.10 -14.34 5.96
CA MET A 629 -11.21 -14.86 6.77
C MET A 629 -10.77 -15.98 7.71
N LEU A 630 -9.90 -16.87 7.23
CA LEU A 630 -9.36 -17.98 8.04
C LEU A 630 -8.41 -17.49 9.14
N SER A 631 -7.63 -16.42 8.90
CA SER A 631 -6.68 -15.89 9.89
C SER A 631 -7.32 -14.96 10.92
N SER A 632 -8.38 -14.22 10.56
CA SER A 632 -8.97 -13.20 11.42
C SER A 632 -10.16 -13.66 12.26
N GLY A 633 -10.66 -14.89 12.06
CA GLY A 633 -11.67 -15.54 12.92
C GLY A 633 -13.05 -14.88 12.98
N ASN A 634 -13.25 -13.74 12.31
CA ASN A 634 -14.50 -12.98 12.30
C ASN A 634 -15.20 -13.10 10.93
N ALA A 635 -16.41 -13.64 10.94
CA ALA A 635 -17.23 -13.90 9.75
C ALA A 635 -18.03 -12.68 9.23
N THR A 636 -17.88 -11.51 9.85
CA THR A 636 -18.58 -10.28 9.44
C THR A 636 -17.56 -9.22 9.04
N VAL A 637 -17.26 -9.17 7.74
CA VAL A 637 -16.44 -8.11 7.16
C VAL A 637 -17.35 -6.90 6.92
N ASP A 638 -17.20 -5.86 7.74
CA ASP A 638 -17.71 -4.53 7.36
C ASP A 638 -17.07 -4.15 6.02
N LYS A 639 -17.90 -3.91 4.99
CA LYS A 639 -17.51 -3.63 3.60
C LYS A 639 -16.92 -2.23 3.41
N LYS A 640 -16.02 -1.79 4.30
CA LYS A 640 -15.20 -0.59 4.12
C LYS A 640 -13.75 -1.03 4.10
N TYR A 641 -13.15 -0.98 2.92
CA TYR A 641 -11.76 -1.35 2.74
C TYR A 641 -10.88 -0.20 3.21
N TYR A 642 -10.24 -0.40 4.36
CA TYR A 642 -9.21 0.51 4.86
C TYR A 642 -7.84 -0.02 4.45
N ILE A 643 -7.03 0.85 3.87
CA ILE A 643 -5.61 0.58 3.66
C ILE A 643 -4.96 0.47 5.04
N LYS A 644 -4.13 -0.55 5.26
CA LYS A 644 -3.36 -0.72 6.49
C LYS A 644 -1.90 -0.39 6.18
N CYS A 645 -1.32 0.52 6.94
CA CYS A 645 0.06 0.97 6.79
C CYS A 645 0.79 0.76 8.11
N MET A 646 1.94 0.10 8.07
CA MET A 646 2.73 -0.23 9.25
C MET A 646 4.09 0.46 9.17
N ALA A 647 4.70 0.73 10.30
CA ALA A 647 6.09 1.13 10.40
C ALA A 647 6.83 0.15 11.32
N TYR A 648 8.00 -0.28 10.86
CA TYR A 648 8.94 -1.03 11.69
C TYR A 648 10.00 -0.07 12.22
N MET A 649 10.06 0.08 13.53
CA MET A 649 11.06 0.90 14.21
C MET A 649 12.32 0.06 14.45
N VAL A 650 13.47 0.51 13.93
CA VAL A 650 14.75 -0.18 14.09
C VAL A 650 15.12 -0.25 15.57
N THR A 651 15.31 -1.47 16.05
CA THR A 651 15.82 -1.71 17.40
C THR A 651 17.34 -1.59 17.43
N PRO A 652 17.95 -1.12 18.53
CA PRO A 652 19.41 -1.08 18.70
C PRO A 652 20.09 -2.45 18.53
N GLU A 653 19.35 -3.54 18.73
CA GLU A 653 19.84 -4.92 18.56
C GLU A 653 19.92 -5.34 17.09
N ASN A 654 19.07 -4.78 16.22
CA ASN A 654 18.96 -5.22 14.82
C ASN A 654 19.97 -4.51 13.90
N GLY A 655 20.52 -3.36 14.31
CA GLY A 655 21.52 -2.64 13.54
C GLY A 655 22.20 -1.56 14.38
N THR A 656 23.53 -1.47 14.23
CA THR A 656 24.33 -0.46 14.95
C THR A 656 24.43 0.85 14.18
N MET A 657 24.35 0.79 12.85
CA MET A 657 24.52 1.94 11.97
C MET A 657 23.44 1.95 10.88
N VAL A 658 22.68 3.03 10.84
CA VAL A 658 21.73 3.32 9.76
C VAL A 658 22.02 4.71 9.23
N ALA A 659 22.28 4.82 7.94
CA ALA A 659 22.58 6.08 7.30
C ALA A 659 21.87 6.22 5.96
N HIS A 660 21.36 7.42 5.71
CA HIS A 660 20.81 7.83 4.44
C HIS A 660 21.68 8.96 3.88
N LEU A 661 22.38 8.71 2.78
CA LEU A 661 23.43 9.60 2.27
C LEU A 661 22.89 10.76 1.42
N ASN A 662 21.93 11.52 1.96
CA ASN A 662 21.38 12.70 1.29
C ASN A 662 22.19 13.98 1.55
N GLN A 663 22.83 14.07 2.72
CA GLN A 663 23.56 15.26 3.15
C GLN A 663 25.05 14.98 3.27
N LEU A 664 25.84 16.02 3.05
CA LEU A 664 27.29 15.97 3.18
C LEU A 664 27.76 15.57 4.59
N GLY A 665 27.09 16.08 5.64
CA GLY A 665 27.37 15.71 7.03
C GLY A 665 27.13 14.22 7.30
N SER A 666 26.01 13.67 6.83
CA SER A 666 25.69 12.24 6.93
C SER A 666 26.73 11.40 6.18
N TYR A 667 27.18 11.85 4.99
CA TYR A 667 28.22 11.16 4.21
C TYR A 667 29.58 11.07 4.92
N LEU A 668 30.05 12.16 5.51
CA LEU A 668 31.29 12.15 6.27
C LEU A 668 31.19 11.26 7.52
N GLU A 669 30.09 11.40 8.27
CA GLU A 669 29.93 10.66 9.52
C GLU A 669 29.69 9.17 9.27
N THR A 670 28.99 8.80 8.20
CA THR A 670 28.84 7.40 7.77
C THR A 670 30.19 6.77 7.47
N ASN A 671 31.08 7.47 6.76
CA ASN A 671 32.43 6.97 6.49
C ASN A 671 33.29 6.78 7.77
N LYS A 672 32.99 7.51 8.84
CA LYS A 672 33.65 7.31 10.14
C LYS A 672 33.02 6.14 10.90
N ALA A 673 31.70 6.08 10.97
CA ALA A 673 30.95 5.08 11.72
C ALA A 673 31.08 3.67 11.12
N ILE A 674 31.15 3.57 9.78
CA ILE A 674 31.13 2.29 9.07
C ILE A 674 32.30 1.37 9.46
N ILE A 675 33.41 1.94 9.94
CA ILE A 675 34.62 1.20 10.32
C ILE A 675 34.32 0.10 11.35
N HIS A 676 33.40 0.35 12.29
CA HIS A 676 32.98 -0.64 13.29
C HIS A 676 32.07 -1.73 12.72
N SER A 677 31.36 -1.45 11.62
CA SER A 677 30.36 -2.32 11.02
C SER A 677 30.85 -3.05 9.76
N LEU A 678 32.07 -2.75 9.26
CA LEU A 678 32.65 -3.37 8.05
C LEU A 678 32.69 -4.89 8.12
N GLU A 679 33.05 -5.47 9.28
CA GLU A 679 33.10 -6.93 9.47
C GLU A 679 31.72 -7.58 9.31
N THR A 680 30.67 -6.91 9.78
CA THR A 680 29.27 -7.35 9.64
C THR A 680 28.76 -7.21 8.21
N ILE A 681 29.16 -6.14 7.50
CA ILE A 681 28.69 -5.83 6.15
C ILE A 681 29.36 -6.73 5.10
N SER A 682 30.69 -6.84 5.12
CA SER A 682 31.41 -7.83 4.33
C SER A 682 32.84 -8.04 4.85
N PRO A 683 33.24 -9.30 5.13
CA PRO A 683 34.60 -9.62 5.53
C PRO A 683 35.64 -9.38 4.42
N ALA A 684 35.24 -9.22 3.16
CA ALA A 684 36.16 -8.90 2.08
C ALA A 684 36.68 -7.45 2.16
N LEU A 685 35.86 -6.53 2.70
CA LEU A 685 36.20 -5.11 2.88
C LEU A 685 37.24 -4.88 3.99
N SER A 686 37.45 -5.85 4.89
CA SER A 686 38.37 -5.71 6.03
C SER A 686 39.87 -5.80 5.66
N HIS A 687 40.21 -6.01 4.38
CA HIS A 687 41.59 -6.13 3.87
C HIS A 687 42.34 -4.77 3.75
N GLY A 688 41.84 -3.71 4.39
CA GLY A 688 42.61 -2.47 4.58
C GLY A 688 43.74 -2.69 5.59
N GLN A 689 44.90 -2.06 5.38
CA GLN A 689 46.01 -2.16 6.32
C GLN A 689 45.64 -1.50 7.66
N LYS A 690 45.31 -2.31 8.68
CA LYS A 690 45.29 -1.85 10.08
C LYS A 690 46.75 -1.69 10.53
N LEU A 691 47.33 -0.49 10.36
CA LEU A 691 48.65 -0.17 10.93
C LEU A 691 48.55 0.03 12.44
N ASP A 692 49.51 -0.50 13.20
CA ASP A 692 49.57 -0.48 14.68
C ASP A 692 49.52 0.91 15.33
N LYS A 693 49.72 2.00 14.56
CA LYS A 693 49.67 3.41 15.04
C LYS A 693 48.38 4.14 14.68
N VAL A 694 47.43 3.47 14.03
CA VAL A 694 46.23 4.11 13.45
C VAL A 694 45.02 3.83 14.34
N THR A 695 44.58 4.83 15.09
CA THR A 695 43.36 4.75 15.90
C THR A 695 42.14 4.97 15.00
N GLU A 696 41.35 3.91 14.78
CA GLU A 696 40.03 3.97 14.12
C GLU A 696 40.03 4.63 12.72
N SER A 697 41.06 4.42 11.91
CA SER A 697 41.09 4.92 10.53
C SER A 697 41.21 3.77 9.53
N PHE A 698 40.63 3.95 8.35
CA PHE A 698 40.64 2.95 7.28
C PHE A 698 41.45 3.48 6.10
N VAL A 699 42.37 2.66 5.60
CA VAL A 699 43.24 2.99 4.47
C VAL A 699 43.06 1.94 3.37
N CYS A 700 42.63 2.39 2.20
CA CYS A 700 42.47 1.56 1.02
C CYS A 700 43.82 1.12 0.42
N GLN A 701 43.78 0.12 -0.45
CA GLN A 701 44.98 -0.47 -1.05
C GLN A 701 45.74 0.50 -1.98
N GLY A 702 47.06 0.34 -2.03
CA GLY A 702 47.93 1.11 -2.91
C GLY A 702 48.30 2.51 -2.41
N THR A 703 47.90 2.87 -1.18
CA THR A 703 48.25 4.14 -0.56
C THR A 703 49.63 4.05 0.11
N ALA A 704 50.51 4.99 -0.22
CA ALA A 704 51.84 5.11 0.37
C ALA A 704 51.80 6.09 1.55
N ILE A 705 52.22 5.62 2.73
CA ILE A 705 52.28 6.42 3.95
C ILE A 705 53.75 6.69 4.29
N GLY A 706 54.08 7.95 4.56
CA GLY A 706 55.40 8.37 5.04
C GLY A 706 55.86 7.60 6.28
N ALA A 707 57.18 7.43 6.40
CA ALA A 707 57.79 6.64 7.45
C ALA A 707 57.85 7.37 8.81
N ASP A 708 57.85 8.72 8.81
CA ASP A 708 58.06 9.52 10.02
C ASP A 708 56.78 10.23 10.52
N LYS A 709 56.48 10.09 11.82
CA LYS A 709 55.46 10.83 12.61
C LYS A 709 54.05 11.09 11.99
N VAL A 710 53.57 10.26 11.08
CA VAL A 710 52.19 10.40 10.55
C VAL A 710 51.15 10.04 11.61
N VAL A 711 50.13 10.89 11.79
CA VAL A 711 49.03 10.68 12.75
C VAL A 711 47.70 10.61 12.00
N LEU A 712 47.05 9.45 12.03
CA LEU A 712 45.72 9.22 11.46
C LEU A 712 44.72 8.88 12.58
N LYS A 713 43.67 9.67 12.71
CA LYS A 713 42.60 9.43 13.70
C LYS A 713 41.23 9.57 13.05
N LYS A 714 40.35 8.57 13.21
CA LYS A 714 38.94 8.61 12.74
C LYS A 714 38.81 9.10 11.29
N SER A 715 39.71 8.65 10.42
CA SER A 715 39.79 9.15 9.03
C SER A 715 39.66 8.01 8.02
N MET A 716 39.16 8.35 6.84
CA MET A 716 38.95 7.40 5.75
C MET A 716 39.83 7.84 4.58
N ILE A 717 40.69 6.95 4.09
CA ILE A 717 41.65 7.25 3.02
C ILE A 717 41.44 6.32 1.85
N GLY A 718 41.18 6.92 0.68
CA GLY A 718 41.01 6.26 -0.61
C GLY A 718 42.26 5.57 -1.12
N ALA A 719 42.12 4.97 -2.30
CA ALA A 719 43.17 4.20 -2.95
C ALA A 719 44.19 5.11 -3.64
N LYS A 720 45.44 4.62 -3.75
CA LYS A 720 46.54 5.29 -4.47
C LYS A 720 46.86 6.70 -3.97
N CYS A 721 46.65 6.96 -2.69
CA CYS A 721 47.02 8.23 -2.08
C CYS A 721 48.49 8.21 -1.66
N THR A 722 49.13 9.38 -1.58
CA THR A 722 50.49 9.53 -1.07
C THR A 722 50.47 10.52 0.07
N ILE A 723 50.85 10.08 1.27
CA ILE A 723 50.87 10.89 2.49
C ILE A 723 52.32 11.16 2.87
N GLY A 724 52.72 12.44 2.87
CA GLY A 724 54.04 12.88 3.27
C GLY A 724 54.35 12.68 4.76
N ASP A 725 55.63 12.75 5.11
CA ASP A 725 56.10 12.61 6.48
C ASP A 725 55.51 13.71 7.40
N GLY A 726 55.29 13.39 8.67
CA GLY A 726 54.79 14.34 9.67
C GLY A 726 53.34 14.84 9.48
N ALA A 727 52.58 14.31 8.51
CA ALA A 727 51.19 14.70 8.26
C ALA A 727 50.25 14.29 9.42
N LYS A 728 49.28 15.15 9.73
CA LYS A 728 48.26 14.92 10.76
C LYS A 728 46.86 15.01 10.17
N ILE A 729 46.15 13.90 10.15
CA ILE A 729 44.81 13.80 9.56
C ILE A 729 43.85 13.30 10.64
N THR A 730 42.83 14.10 10.92
CA THR A 730 41.84 13.79 11.96
C THR A 730 40.43 14.01 11.45
N GLY A 731 39.55 13.03 11.66
CA GLY A 731 38.13 13.13 11.31
C GLY A 731 37.84 13.41 9.83
N SER A 732 38.77 13.12 8.91
CA SER A 732 38.69 13.59 7.52
C SER A 732 38.44 12.43 6.54
N LEU A 733 37.77 12.74 5.43
CA LEU A 733 37.51 11.82 4.33
C LEU A 733 38.36 12.23 3.13
N ILE A 734 39.20 11.32 2.65
CA ILE A 734 40.11 11.52 1.55
C ILE A 734 39.77 10.51 0.47
N MET A 735 39.42 10.98 -0.72
CA MET A 735 39.09 10.14 -1.87
C MET A 735 40.35 9.60 -2.58
N ASP A 736 40.20 8.99 -3.75
CA ASP A 736 41.31 8.33 -4.44
C ASP A 736 42.27 9.32 -5.14
N ASN A 737 43.52 8.88 -5.32
CA ASN A 737 44.60 9.62 -5.98
C ASN A 737 44.94 10.99 -5.35
N VAL A 738 44.86 11.12 -4.03
CA VAL A 738 45.20 12.37 -3.34
C VAL A 738 46.66 12.38 -2.89
N THR A 739 47.35 13.48 -3.16
CA THR A 739 48.74 13.72 -2.70
C THR A 739 48.72 14.73 -1.55
N ILE A 740 49.26 14.35 -0.40
CA ILE A 740 49.36 15.20 0.79
C ILE A 740 50.83 15.46 1.09
N GLY A 741 51.23 16.73 1.08
CA GLY A 741 52.59 17.17 1.36
C GLY A 741 53.05 16.91 2.80
N GLU A 742 54.36 17.04 3.02
CA GLU A 742 54.99 16.87 4.34
C GLU A 742 54.44 17.89 5.34
N GLY A 743 54.20 17.46 6.58
CA GLY A 743 53.76 18.34 7.68
C GLY A 743 52.33 18.89 7.57
N ALA A 744 51.54 18.51 6.56
CA ALA A 744 50.17 18.98 6.37
C ALA A 744 49.22 18.55 7.50
N GLN A 745 48.26 19.41 7.84
CA GLN A 745 47.31 19.20 8.93
C GLN A 745 45.88 19.34 8.42
N LEU A 746 45.11 18.24 8.48
CA LEU A 746 43.72 18.18 8.05
C LEU A 746 42.82 17.80 9.22
N THR A 747 41.83 18.64 9.51
CA THR A 747 40.84 18.40 10.56
C THR A 747 39.42 18.50 10.01
N ASN A 748 38.68 17.40 10.07
CA ASN A 748 37.28 17.30 9.64
C ASN A 748 37.02 17.84 8.21
N CYS A 749 37.89 17.48 7.27
CA CYS A 749 37.84 17.91 5.87
C CYS A 749 37.32 16.81 4.95
N ILE A 750 36.73 17.19 3.81
CA ILE A 750 36.45 16.28 2.70
C ILE A 750 37.31 16.68 1.51
N VAL A 751 38.15 15.75 1.06
CA VAL A 751 39.07 15.96 -0.05
C VAL A 751 38.67 15.06 -1.20
N CYS A 752 38.29 15.66 -2.33
CA CYS A 752 37.87 14.95 -3.53
C CYS A 752 39.03 14.29 -4.27
N HIS A 753 38.72 13.59 -5.38
CA HIS A 753 39.69 12.85 -6.17
C HIS A 753 40.72 13.78 -6.84
N ASN A 754 41.93 13.25 -7.06
CA ASN A 754 43.03 13.94 -7.76
C ASN A 754 43.45 15.29 -7.16
N VAL A 755 43.30 15.46 -5.84
CA VAL A 755 43.72 16.69 -5.16
C VAL A 755 45.19 16.61 -4.75
N GLN A 756 45.90 17.73 -4.90
CA GLN A 756 47.25 17.90 -4.40
C GLN A 756 47.26 18.96 -3.28
N ILE A 757 47.73 18.57 -2.10
CA ILE A 757 47.85 19.44 -0.94
C ILE A 757 49.32 19.74 -0.70
N GLY A 758 49.68 21.02 -0.71
CA GLY A 758 51.03 21.51 -0.47
C GLY A 758 51.60 21.17 0.91
N THR A 759 52.90 21.38 1.04
CA THR A 759 53.69 21.17 2.25
C THR A 759 53.25 22.13 3.35
N ASN A 760 53.13 21.65 4.60
CA ASN A 760 52.69 22.43 5.76
C ASN A 760 51.32 23.14 5.62
N ALA A 761 50.44 22.68 4.72
CA ALA A 761 49.10 23.24 4.60
C ALA A 761 48.23 22.91 5.83
N LEU A 762 47.39 23.86 6.26
CA LEU A 762 46.47 23.73 7.39
C LEU A 762 45.02 23.88 6.91
N LEU A 763 44.27 22.78 6.91
CA LEU A 763 42.87 22.75 6.50
C LEU A 763 41.99 22.35 7.69
N ASN A 764 41.02 23.19 8.03
CA ASN A 764 40.06 22.92 9.10
C ASN A 764 38.62 23.10 8.62
N ASN A 765 37.80 22.04 8.73
CA ASN A 765 36.42 22.03 8.25
C ASN A 765 36.27 22.46 6.79
N CYS A 766 37.18 22.06 5.90
CA CYS A 766 37.16 22.48 4.49
C CYS A 766 36.66 21.37 3.56
N ILE A 767 36.09 21.77 2.43
CA ILE A 767 35.74 20.89 1.32
C ILE A 767 36.63 21.27 0.13
N VAL A 768 37.39 20.31 -0.38
CA VAL A 768 38.26 20.52 -1.55
C VAL A 768 37.65 19.78 -2.73
N ALA A 769 37.26 20.53 -3.77
CA ALA A 769 36.68 19.96 -4.98
C ALA A 769 37.71 19.14 -5.78
N LYS A 770 37.24 18.44 -6.81
CA LYS A 770 38.07 17.59 -7.66
C LYS A 770 39.13 18.41 -8.42
N ASP A 771 40.28 17.78 -8.66
CA ASP A 771 41.37 18.31 -9.49
C ASP A 771 41.94 19.66 -9.00
N GLN A 772 41.88 19.94 -7.69
CA GLN A 772 42.42 21.16 -7.08
C GLN A 772 43.84 20.97 -6.56
N THR A 773 44.64 22.04 -6.64
CA THR A 773 45.98 22.11 -6.05
C THR A 773 46.00 23.22 -5.01
N ILE A 774 46.38 22.88 -3.77
CA ILE A 774 46.51 23.81 -2.66
C ILE A 774 47.99 24.16 -2.49
N GLU A 775 48.29 25.46 -2.40
CA GLU A 775 49.65 25.97 -2.27
C GLU A 775 50.33 25.55 -0.95
N ASP A 776 51.66 25.59 -0.94
CA ASP A 776 52.47 25.33 0.25
C ASP A 776 52.20 26.39 1.34
N ASN A 777 52.07 25.96 2.60
CA ASN A 777 51.73 26.79 3.77
C ASN A 777 50.36 27.49 3.71
N ALA A 778 49.46 27.07 2.82
CA ALA A 778 48.10 27.61 2.77
C ALA A 778 47.31 27.29 4.05
N GLN A 779 46.48 28.24 4.49
CA GLN A 779 45.61 28.09 5.67
C GLN A 779 44.16 28.37 5.28
N HIS A 780 43.30 27.35 5.38
CA HIS A 780 41.87 27.47 5.08
C HIS A 780 41.02 26.98 6.25
N THR A 781 39.94 27.70 6.53
CA THR A 781 39.01 27.36 7.60
C THR A 781 37.58 27.56 7.17
N HIS A 782 36.76 26.51 7.19
CA HIS A 782 35.35 26.54 6.73
C HIS A 782 35.17 26.96 5.27
N ASP A 783 36.18 26.70 4.43
CA ASP A 783 36.16 27.09 3.02
C ASP A 783 35.69 25.94 2.11
N LEU A 784 35.05 26.32 1.01
CA LEU A 784 34.77 25.45 -0.14
C LEU A 784 35.70 25.87 -1.27
N ILE A 785 36.66 25.02 -1.62
CA ILE A 785 37.65 25.29 -2.66
C ILE A 785 37.15 24.66 -3.95
N LYS A 786 36.65 25.48 -4.88
CA LYS A 786 36.16 25.11 -6.22
C LYS A 786 37.09 25.68 -7.30
N PRO A 787 37.16 25.07 -8.50
CA PRO A 787 37.86 25.65 -9.64
C PRO A 787 37.28 27.03 -10.01
N GLU A 788 38.13 27.98 -10.38
CA GLU A 788 37.76 29.38 -10.66
C GLU A 788 36.83 29.56 -11.89
N ASP A 789 36.65 28.52 -12.71
CA ASP A 789 35.89 28.58 -13.96
C ASP A 789 34.35 28.61 -13.80
N GLU A 790 33.81 28.45 -12.59
CA GLU A 790 32.34 28.51 -12.33
C GLU A 790 31.85 29.85 -11.74
N MET A 791 32.72 30.85 -11.57
CA MET A 791 32.30 32.17 -11.05
C MET A 791 31.62 33.08 -12.09
N GLN A 792 31.39 32.62 -13.31
CA GLN A 792 30.85 33.43 -14.42
C GLN A 792 29.57 32.90 -15.07
N MET A 793 28.70 32.15 -14.39
CA MET A 793 27.31 31.99 -14.86
C MET A 793 26.38 31.73 -13.67
N ASP A 794 25.96 32.79 -12.99
CA ASP A 794 24.68 32.86 -12.29
C ASP A 794 24.18 34.32 -12.29
#